data_AF-A0A7L3AET0-F1
#
_entry.id   AF-A0A7L3AET0-F1
#
_cell.length_a   1.000
_cell.length_b   1.000
_cell.length_c   1.000
_cell.angle_alpha   90.00
_cell.angle_beta   90.00
_cell.angle_gamma   90.00
#
_symmetry.space_group_name_H-M   'P 1'
#
loop_
_entity.id
_entity.type
_entity.pdbx_description
1 polymer ?
#
loop_
_entity_poly.entity_id
_entity_poly.type
_entity_poly.pdbx_seq_one_letter_code
_entity_poly.pdbx_strand_id
1 'polypeptide(L)'
;MGKSESQMDITEMNTPKPKKKLRWSGLEIGLAVVAILLAIVAITMTVLYATYDDGVCNTSDCIKTAARMLENMDTTAEPCSDFYQYACGGWLKRNVIPETSSRYSSFDILRDELEVVLKDVLDVPSSNDITAVQKAKTLYRSCINETTIDSRGGKPLISLLPNVSDWPVATRNWDSTYGAAWTAETAIAQLNSRYGKKVLINFFVGTDDKNSTAHIIHIDQPGLGLPSRDYYECTGAYKEACSAYVDFMISVAKLILQERNISFSESEITEQMKRVMDLEKEIANATTKSEDRNDPLLMYNKMTLAQLQTNFSLEIDQKVFNWSKFINDIMSTVQINIENTEHVIVYDPEYLIKLKSILNKYTPRDLQNYMIWRFVMDLVNSLSRNYKDTRNAFRKALYGTTSETAVWRRCANYVNGNMENAVGRLYVEEAFAGDSKHVVEEMIADIRDVFIKTLDELTWMDAETKKKAEQKAAAIRERIGYPDEIVTDDNKLNSEYQDLNYKEGEYFENIIQNLVFTQKKRLKKLREKVDKEEWISGAAVVNAFYSASRNQIVFPAGILQPPFFSASQPKSLNYGGIGMVIGHEITHGFDDNGRNFNENGDLVDWWTEESARNFKELSQCIVYQYGNFSWDLAGGQHLSGINTLGENIADNGGVRQAYKAYENFVKKHGKEKLLPGLELTHKQLFFLNFAQVWCGTYRPEYAVNSIKTDVHSPGKFRVIGSLQNSPEFSEAFSCTKTNYMDPPKKCRVW
;
A
#
# COMPACT_ATOMS: atom_id res chain seq x y z
N MET A 1 85.12 37.63 -25.79
CA MET A 1 86.30 37.04 -26.45
C MET A 1 85.79 36.34 -27.70
N GLY A 2 86.11 36.65 -28.96
CA GLY A 2 86.88 37.71 -29.59
C GLY A 2 86.57 37.69 -31.11
N LYS A 3 86.46 38.89 -31.69
CA LYS A 3 87.01 39.35 -33.00
C LYS A 3 86.90 38.43 -34.24
N SER A 4 86.21 38.88 -35.30
CA SER A 4 86.78 39.58 -36.50
C SER A 4 87.12 38.55 -37.59
N GLU A 5 86.83 38.62 -38.89
CA GLU A 5 86.67 39.72 -39.86
C GLU A 5 86.20 39.10 -41.21
N SER A 6 85.52 39.88 -42.06
CA SER A 6 85.66 40.03 -43.55
C SER A 6 85.90 38.76 -44.45
N GLN A 7 85.28 38.51 -45.61
CA GLN A 7 84.91 39.38 -46.74
C GLN A 7 84.08 38.58 -47.80
N MET A 8 83.17 39.28 -48.48
CA MET A 8 82.60 39.11 -49.84
C MET A 8 82.63 37.75 -50.56
N ASP A 9 81.45 37.31 -51.04
CA ASP A 9 81.30 36.91 -52.44
C ASP A 9 79.87 37.07 -52.99
N ILE A 10 79.82 37.15 -54.31
CA ILE A 10 78.81 37.65 -55.26
C ILE A 10 77.36 37.10 -55.12
N THR A 11 76.37 38.00 -55.23
CA THR A 11 74.94 37.68 -55.40
C THR A 11 74.61 37.23 -56.82
N GLU A 12 74.28 35.94 -57.02
CA GLU A 12 73.59 35.44 -58.22
C GLU A 12 72.07 35.47 -58.04
N MET A 13 71.39 36.22 -58.92
CA MET A 13 69.94 36.16 -59.11
C MET A 13 69.55 34.82 -59.76
N ASN A 14 68.91 33.91 -59.00
CA ASN A 14 68.24 32.75 -59.58
C ASN A 14 66.76 33.08 -59.85
N THR A 15 66.43 33.15 -61.14
CA THR A 15 65.07 33.21 -61.69
C THR A 15 64.26 31.95 -61.35
N PRO A 16 62.93 32.05 -61.17
CA PRO A 16 62.10 30.89 -60.84
C PRO A 16 62.01 29.93 -62.04
N LYS A 17 62.47 28.68 -61.83
CA LYS A 17 62.33 27.59 -62.81
C LYS A 17 60.85 27.30 -63.09
N PRO A 18 60.45 27.04 -64.35
CA PRO A 18 59.07 26.68 -64.68
C PRO A 18 58.72 25.32 -64.07
N LYS A 19 57.61 25.25 -63.33
CA LYS A 19 57.04 23.98 -62.85
C LYS A 19 56.77 23.09 -64.06
N LYS A 20 57.50 21.97 -64.20
CA LYS A 20 57.18 20.90 -65.17
C LYS A 20 55.74 20.45 -64.91
N LYS A 21 54.84 20.64 -65.87
CA LYS A 21 53.50 20.03 -65.84
C LYS A 21 53.70 18.51 -65.86
N LEU A 22 53.40 17.83 -64.76
CA LEU A 22 53.25 16.37 -64.74
C LEU A 22 52.18 16.02 -65.79
N ARG A 23 52.57 15.35 -66.88
CA ARG A 23 51.65 14.72 -67.81
C ARG A 23 51.38 13.33 -67.29
N TRP A 24 50.22 13.14 -66.67
CA TRP A 24 49.74 11.84 -66.23
C TRP A 24 49.45 10.99 -67.48
N SER A 25 49.90 9.74 -67.47
CA SER A 25 49.55 8.76 -68.50
C SER A 25 48.05 8.40 -68.41
N GLY A 26 47.45 7.94 -69.51
CA GLY A 26 46.03 7.52 -69.51
C GLY A 26 45.72 6.42 -68.48
N LEU A 27 46.71 5.59 -68.14
CA LEU A 27 46.61 4.56 -67.10
C LEU A 27 46.57 5.16 -65.69
N GLU A 28 47.40 6.16 -65.41
CA GLU A 28 47.44 6.85 -64.10
C GLU A 28 46.15 7.66 -63.86
N ILE A 29 45.60 8.28 -64.91
CA ILE A 29 44.29 8.94 -64.83
C ILE A 29 43.19 7.92 -64.57
N GLY A 30 43.21 6.77 -65.27
CA GLY A 30 42.26 5.68 -65.05
C GLY A 30 42.30 5.11 -63.63
N LEU A 31 43.50 4.84 -63.10
CA LEU A 31 43.69 4.35 -61.73
C LEU A 31 43.28 5.39 -60.67
N ALA A 32 43.58 6.67 -60.90
CA ALA A 32 43.15 7.75 -60.01
C ALA A 32 41.62 7.88 -59.97
N VAL A 33 40.94 7.77 -61.12
CA VAL A 33 39.48 7.79 -61.20
C VAL A 33 38.87 6.58 -60.46
N VAL A 34 39.43 5.38 -60.64
CA VAL A 34 38.97 4.18 -59.92
C VAL A 34 39.19 4.31 -58.41
N ALA A 35 40.34 4.83 -57.98
CA ALA A 35 40.63 5.06 -56.55
C ALA A 35 39.68 6.10 -55.94
N ILE A 36 39.37 7.18 -56.67
CA ILE A 36 38.38 8.19 -56.25
C ILE A 36 36.99 7.59 -56.16
N LEU A 37 36.56 6.78 -57.14
CA LEU A 37 35.25 6.12 -57.10
C LEU A 37 35.15 5.14 -55.92
N LEU A 38 36.19 4.35 -55.66
CA LEU A 38 36.24 3.45 -54.50
C LEU A 38 36.22 4.24 -53.18
N ALA A 39 36.92 5.37 -53.09
CA ALA A 39 36.87 6.23 -51.92
C ALA A 39 35.47 6.85 -51.72
N ILE A 40 34.80 7.28 -52.79
CA ILE A 40 33.42 7.79 -52.74
C ILE A 40 32.46 6.70 -52.27
N VAL A 41 32.57 5.47 -52.79
CA VAL A 41 31.77 4.32 -52.37
C VAL A 41 32.03 3.96 -50.90
N ALA A 42 33.29 3.94 -50.47
CA ALA A 42 33.64 3.68 -49.08
C ALA A 42 33.07 4.76 -48.15
N ILE A 43 33.19 6.05 -48.52
CA ILE A 43 32.63 7.17 -47.76
C ILE A 43 31.11 7.09 -47.72
N THR A 44 30.43 6.84 -48.85
CA THR A 44 28.96 6.71 -48.89
C THR A 44 28.47 5.51 -48.09
N MET A 45 29.14 4.35 -48.14
CA MET A 45 28.81 3.20 -47.29
C MET A 45 29.05 3.48 -45.81
N THR A 46 30.13 4.19 -45.48
CA THR A 46 30.43 4.59 -44.09
C THR A 46 29.39 5.59 -43.58
N VAL A 47 28.99 6.57 -44.40
CA VAL A 47 27.93 7.52 -44.08
C VAL A 47 26.60 6.79 -43.93
N LEU A 48 26.21 5.94 -44.89
CA LEU A 48 24.99 5.13 -44.82
C LEU A 48 24.95 4.27 -43.57
N TYR A 49 26.04 3.59 -43.21
CA TYR A 49 26.15 2.79 -42.00
C TYR A 49 26.11 3.64 -40.72
N ALA A 50 26.80 4.78 -40.70
CA ALA A 50 26.80 5.71 -39.56
C ALA A 50 25.46 6.44 -39.37
N THR A 51 24.67 6.62 -40.43
CA THR A 51 23.33 7.22 -40.38
C THR A 51 22.20 6.19 -40.37
N TYR A 52 22.51 4.90 -40.37
CA TYR A 52 21.51 3.84 -40.33
C TYR A 52 20.88 3.77 -38.94
N ASP A 53 19.62 4.21 -38.83
CA ASP A 53 18.79 4.05 -37.65
C ASP A 53 17.85 2.87 -37.89
N ASP A 54 18.11 1.75 -37.22
CA ASP A 54 17.28 0.54 -37.27
C ASP A 54 15.93 0.73 -36.53
N GLY A 55 15.72 1.89 -35.90
CA GLY A 55 14.52 2.21 -35.14
C GLY A 55 14.47 1.53 -33.77
N VAL A 56 15.59 0.96 -33.30
CA VAL A 56 15.70 0.25 -32.02
C VAL A 56 16.43 1.11 -30.99
N CYS A 57 15.95 1.07 -29.75
CA CYS A 57 16.55 1.78 -28.64
C CYS A 57 17.71 0.99 -28.01
N ASN A 58 18.95 1.44 -28.23
CA ASN A 58 20.15 0.77 -27.71
C ASN A 58 20.74 1.43 -26.45
N THR A 59 19.96 2.24 -25.73
CA THR A 59 20.40 2.82 -24.44
C THR A 59 20.46 1.73 -23.37
N SER A 60 21.28 1.95 -22.33
CA SER A 60 21.39 1.00 -21.21
C SER A 60 20.04 0.70 -20.56
N ASP A 61 19.19 1.70 -20.41
CA ASP A 61 17.88 1.55 -19.77
C ASP A 61 16.88 0.79 -20.65
N CYS A 62 16.90 0.99 -21.97
CA CYS A 62 16.12 0.18 -22.91
C CYS A 62 16.55 -1.29 -22.87
N ILE A 63 17.85 -1.57 -22.81
CA ILE A 63 18.38 -2.95 -22.74
C ILE A 63 17.99 -3.62 -21.43
N LYS A 64 18.18 -2.96 -20.28
CA LYS A 64 17.77 -3.49 -18.96
C LYS A 64 16.27 -3.78 -18.93
N THR A 65 15.48 -2.87 -19.49
CA THR A 65 14.03 -3.01 -19.52
C THR A 65 13.57 -4.16 -20.42
N ALA A 66 14.15 -4.27 -21.62
CA ALA A 66 13.86 -5.38 -22.53
C ALA A 66 14.25 -6.73 -21.92
N ALA A 67 15.41 -6.83 -21.27
CA ALA A 67 15.85 -8.03 -20.58
C ALA A 67 14.86 -8.45 -19.49
N ARG A 68 14.45 -7.53 -18.61
CA ARG A 68 13.43 -7.79 -17.58
C ARG A 68 12.11 -8.28 -18.19
N MET A 69 11.65 -7.64 -19.26
CA MET A 69 10.39 -8.02 -19.92
C MET A 69 10.45 -9.42 -20.53
N LEU A 70 11.53 -9.73 -21.25
CA LEU A 70 11.78 -11.05 -21.86
C LEU A 70 11.94 -12.15 -20.82
N GLU A 71 12.63 -11.86 -19.71
CA GLU A 71 12.76 -12.81 -18.62
C GLU A 71 11.38 -13.12 -18.03
N ASN A 72 10.56 -12.11 -17.73
CA ASN A 72 9.30 -12.34 -17.02
C ASN A 72 8.24 -13.07 -17.86
N MET A 73 8.24 -12.86 -19.17
CA MET A 73 7.24 -13.44 -20.07
C MET A 73 7.48 -14.93 -20.39
N ASP A 74 6.42 -15.62 -20.79
CA ASP A 74 6.44 -16.97 -21.36
C ASP A 74 5.84 -16.91 -22.77
N THR A 75 6.71 -16.87 -23.77
CA THR A 75 6.32 -16.79 -25.19
C THR A 75 5.67 -18.07 -25.72
N THR A 76 5.64 -19.16 -24.93
CA THR A 76 4.94 -20.40 -25.32
C THR A 76 3.45 -20.36 -25.02
N ALA A 77 3.02 -19.43 -24.16
CA ALA A 77 1.61 -19.19 -23.88
C ALA A 77 1.01 -18.19 -24.88
N GLU A 78 -0.18 -18.50 -25.39
CA GLU A 78 -0.88 -17.60 -26.31
C GLU A 78 -1.48 -16.39 -25.54
N PRO A 79 -1.14 -15.14 -25.92
CA PRO A 79 -1.57 -13.95 -25.18
C PRO A 79 -3.10 -13.78 -25.13
N CYS A 80 -3.82 -14.27 -26.14
CA CYS A 80 -5.28 -14.22 -26.17
C CYS A 80 -5.96 -15.36 -25.36
N SER A 81 -5.21 -16.35 -24.89
CA SER A 81 -5.71 -17.48 -24.09
C SER A 81 -5.54 -17.25 -22.59
N ASP A 82 -4.34 -16.86 -22.15
CA ASP A 82 -4.06 -16.44 -20.77
C ASP A 82 -2.94 -15.39 -20.80
N PHE A 83 -3.32 -14.12 -20.79
CA PHE A 83 -2.35 -13.04 -20.87
C PHE A 83 -1.47 -12.93 -19.62
N TYR A 84 -1.95 -13.40 -18.46
CA TYR A 84 -1.15 -13.43 -17.25
C TYR A 84 -0.03 -14.47 -17.36
N GLN A 85 -0.35 -15.67 -17.87
CA GLN A 85 0.67 -16.68 -18.17
C GLN A 85 1.65 -16.18 -19.22
N TYR A 86 1.18 -15.54 -20.30
CA TYR A 86 2.07 -14.94 -21.30
C TYR A 86 3.00 -13.88 -20.70
N ALA A 87 2.49 -12.97 -19.87
CA ALA A 87 3.27 -11.86 -19.34
C ALA A 87 4.20 -12.24 -18.16
N CYS A 88 3.81 -13.23 -17.36
CA CYS A 88 4.44 -13.57 -16.08
C CYS A 88 4.91 -15.02 -15.97
N GLY A 89 4.67 -15.90 -16.95
CA GLY A 89 4.98 -17.33 -16.85
C GLY A 89 6.46 -17.62 -16.63
N GLY A 90 7.35 -16.82 -17.24
CA GLY A 90 8.79 -16.88 -16.99
C GLY A 90 9.14 -16.50 -15.55
N TRP A 91 8.52 -15.44 -15.02
CA TRP A 91 8.68 -15.02 -13.62
C TRP A 91 8.20 -16.10 -12.65
N LEU A 92 7.01 -16.68 -12.89
CA LEU A 92 6.42 -17.74 -12.06
C LEU A 92 7.28 -19.01 -12.03
N LYS A 93 7.94 -19.34 -13.15
CA LYS A 93 8.83 -20.51 -13.25
C LYS A 93 10.14 -20.32 -12.50
N ARG A 94 10.67 -19.09 -12.42
CA ARG A 94 11.96 -18.79 -11.77
C ARG A 94 11.84 -18.48 -10.29
N ASN A 95 10.71 -17.95 -9.84
CA ASN A 95 10.55 -17.47 -8.48
C ASN A 95 9.80 -18.48 -7.62
N VAL A 96 10.34 -18.73 -6.42
CA VAL A 96 9.68 -19.47 -5.35
C VAL A 96 9.39 -18.49 -4.24
N ILE A 97 8.20 -18.58 -3.63
CA ILE A 97 7.83 -17.71 -2.51
C ILE A 97 8.84 -17.96 -1.37
N PRO A 98 9.56 -16.93 -0.87
CA PRO A 98 10.45 -17.09 0.27
C PRO A 98 9.74 -17.63 1.50
N GLU A 99 10.43 -18.36 2.37
CA GLU A 99 9.86 -18.98 3.58
C GLU A 99 9.29 -17.97 4.59
N THR A 100 9.68 -16.72 4.45
CA THR A 100 9.25 -15.58 5.27
C THR A 100 8.10 -14.79 4.64
N SER A 101 7.69 -15.12 3.42
CA SER A 101 6.71 -14.35 2.65
C SER A 101 5.44 -15.17 2.40
N SER A 102 4.28 -14.53 2.53
CA SER A 102 2.97 -15.14 2.30
C SER A 102 2.51 -15.00 0.84
N ARG A 103 3.02 -13.97 0.18
CA ARG A 103 2.94 -13.68 -1.25
C ARG A 103 4.32 -13.23 -1.71
N TYR A 104 4.65 -13.47 -2.97
CA TYR A 104 5.81 -12.85 -3.61
C TYR A 104 5.41 -12.32 -4.97
N SER A 105 5.77 -11.08 -5.27
CA SER A 105 5.35 -10.35 -6.47
C SER A 105 6.33 -9.24 -6.82
N SER A 106 6.14 -8.58 -7.97
CA SER A 106 6.88 -7.37 -8.35
C SER A 106 6.82 -6.28 -7.26
N PHE A 107 5.68 -6.11 -6.59
CA PHE A 107 5.55 -5.19 -5.45
C PHE A 107 6.38 -5.65 -4.24
N ASP A 108 6.36 -6.95 -3.93
CA ASP A 108 7.06 -7.48 -2.77
C ASP A 108 8.60 -7.42 -2.97
N ILE A 109 9.09 -7.63 -4.20
CA ILE A 109 10.50 -7.43 -4.57
C ILE A 109 10.92 -5.96 -4.35
N LEU A 110 10.13 -5.00 -4.81
CA LEU A 110 10.45 -3.58 -4.62
C LEU A 110 10.40 -3.16 -3.15
N ARG A 111 9.50 -3.74 -2.36
CA ARG A 111 9.50 -3.54 -0.90
C ARG A 111 10.76 -4.13 -0.28
N ASP A 112 11.19 -5.30 -0.72
CA ASP A 112 12.41 -5.93 -0.24
C ASP A 112 13.67 -5.10 -0.57
N GLU A 113 13.71 -4.47 -1.74
CA GLU A 113 14.78 -3.56 -2.16
C GLU A 113 14.74 -2.23 -1.40
N LEU A 114 13.54 -1.65 -1.21
CA LEU A 114 13.35 -0.44 -0.39
C LEU A 114 13.84 -0.68 1.05
N GLU A 115 13.53 -1.84 1.63
CA GLU A 115 13.99 -2.21 2.97
C GLU A 115 15.53 -2.20 3.08
N VAL A 116 16.26 -2.61 2.04
CA VAL A 116 17.72 -2.56 2.02
C VAL A 116 18.22 -1.11 2.12
N VAL A 117 17.62 -0.19 1.35
CA VAL A 117 17.94 1.25 1.45
C VAL A 117 17.67 1.75 2.87
N LEU A 118 16.51 1.39 3.45
CA LEU A 118 16.17 1.77 4.82
C LEU A 118 17.17 1.24 5.84
N LYS A 119 17.64 0.00 5.67
CA LYS A 119 18.69 -0.57 6.51
C LYS A 119 19.94 0.30 6.45
N ASP A 120 20.43 0.62 5.26
CA ASP A 120 21.69 1.33 5.08
C ASP A 120 21.65 2.74 5.69
N VAL A 121 20.54 3.46 5.51
CA VAL A 121 20.39 4.81 6.08
C VAL A 121 20.09 4.83 7.58
N LEU A 122 19.58 3.74 8.17
CA LEU A 122 19.27 3.65 9.62
C LEU A 122 20.42 3.08 10.47
N ASP A 123 21.27 2.22 9.89
CA ASP A 123 22.31 1.48 10.61
C ASP A 123 23.51 2.37 11.00
N VAL A 124 23.86 3.35 10.16
CA VAL A 124 25.07 4.18 10.32
C VAL A 124 24.73 5.53 10.99
N PRO A 125 25.22 5.82 12.21
CA PRO A 125 25.09 7.14 12.82
C PRO A 125 25.94 8.17 12.08
N SER A 126 25.46 9.40 11.96
CA SER A 126 26.23 10.54 11.43
C SER A 126 26.27 11.69 12.44
N SER A 127 27.41 12.39 12.51
CA SER A 127 27.55 13.62 13.30
C SER A 127 26.65 14.76 12.81
N ASN A 128 26.15 14.67 11.58
CA ASN A 128 25.26 15.67 10.99
C ASN A 128 23.78 15.32 11.17
N ASP A 129 23.44 14.20 11.83
CA ASP A 129 22.06 13.79 12.03
C ASP A 129 21.33 14.81 12.93
N ILE A 130 20.21 15.34 12.45
CA ILE A 130 19.27 16.13 13.28
C ILE A 130 18.58 15.24 14.31
N THR A 131 18.02 15.84 15.36
CA THR A 131 17.38 15.13 16.48
C THR A 131 16.34 14.09 16.04
N ALA A 132 15.49 14.40 15.06
CA ALA A 132 14.49 13.47 14.51
C ALA A 132 15.14 12.20 13.92
N VAL A 133 16.22 12.37 13.14
CA VAL A 133 16.98 11.28 12.54
C VAL A 133 17.70 10.46 13.62
N GLN A 134 18.31 11.12 14.62
CA GLN A 134 18.93 10.43 15.75
C GLN A 134 17.93 9.54 16.50
N LYS A 135 16.69 10.01 16.70
CA LYS A 135 15.60 9.23 17.31
C LYS A 135 15.23 8.02 16.45
N ALA A 136 15.09 8.18 15.14
CA ALA A 136 14.81 7.07 14.22
C ALA A 136 15.90 5.99 14.27
N LYS A 137 17.18 6.38 14.22
CA LYS A 137 18.32 5.45 14.32
C LYS A 137 18.43 4.80 15.70
N THR A 138 18.10 5.52 16.76
CA THR A 138 18.05 4.99 18.15
C THR A 138 16.96 3.92 18.28
N LEU A 139 15.78 4.18 17.72
CA LEU A 139 14.68 3.22 17.69
C LEU A 139 15.08 1.95 16.91
N TYR A 140 15.71 2.13 15.74
CA TYR A 140 16.24 1.03 14.93
C TYR A 140 17.23 0.15 15.72
N ARG A 141 18.25 0.77 16.34
CA ARG A 141 19.25 0.06 17.17
C ARG A 141 18.63 -0.68 18.34
N SER A 142 17.62 -0.08 18.99
CA SER A 142 16.89 -0.75 20.07
C SER A 142 16.18 -2.02 19.59
N CYS A 143 15.62 -1.99 18.38
CA CYS A 143 14.87 -3.09 17.80
C CYS A 143 15.76 -4.26 17.35
N ILE A 144 16.91 -3.98 16.72
CA ILE A 144 17.78 -5.04 16.18
C ILE A 144 18.58 -5.78 17.26
N ASN A 145 18.69 -5.24 18.48
CA ASN A 145 19.46 -5.81 19.57
C ASN A 145 18.69 -6.94 20.27
N GLU A 146 18.57 -8.09 19.60
CA GLU A 146 17.86 -9.25 20.12
C GLU A 146 18.46 -9.79 21.43
N THR A 147 19.78 -9.67 21.64
CA THR A 147 20.42 -10.07 22.91
C THR A 147 19.83 -9.33 24.11
N THR A 148 19.60 -8.02 23.98
CA THR A 148 18.99 -7.23 25.05
C THR A 148 17.53 -7.58 25.23
N ILE A 149 16.77 -7.74 24.14
CA ILE A 149 15.35 -8.13 24.18
C ILE A 149 15.19 -9.50 24.85
N ASP A 150 16.01 -10.49 24.47
CA ASP A 150 15.96 -11.85 25.00
C ASP A 150 16.32 -11.91 26.48
N SER A 151 17.32 -11.14 26.91
CA SER A 151 17.72 -11.07 28.33
C SER A 151 16.61 -10.59 29.27
N ARG A 152 15.60 -9.90 28.73
CA ARG A 152 14.47 -9.34 29.48
C ARG A 152 13.27 -10.28 29.55
N GLY A 153 13.25 -11.38 28.80
CA GLY A 153 12.16 -12.37 28.85
C GLY A 153 10.80 -11.75 28.51
N GLY A 154 9.77 -12.09 29.29
CA GLY A 154 8.45 -11.47 29.30
C GLY A 154 8.28 -10.35 30.34
N LYS A 155 9.32 -10.02 31.11
CA LYS A 155 9.25 -9.03 32.20
C LYS A 155 8.64 -7.68 31.79
N PRO A 156 8.99 -7.07 30.62
CA PRO A 156 8.40 -5.79 30.23
C PRO A 156 6.88 -5.86 30.07
N LEU A 157 6.36 -6.94 29.49
CA LEU A 157 4.92 -7.19 29.39
C LEU A 157 4.30 -7.41 30.78
N ILE A 158 4.92 -8.24 31.62
CA ILE A 158 4.43 -8.54 32.97
C ILE A 158 4.30 -7.26 33.81
N SER A 159 5.26 -6.34 33.70
CA SER A 159 5.22 -5.04 34.36
C SER A 159 4.17 -4.08 33.78
N LEU A 160 3.80 -4.24 32.52
CA LEU A 160 2.76 -3.45 31.86
C LEU A 160 1.35 -3.90 32.26
N LEU A 161 1.13 -5.19 32.45
CA LEU A 161 -0.21 -5.78 32.67
C LEU A 161 -1.03 -5.13 33.81
N PRO A 162 -0.46 -4.78 34.98
CA PRO A 162 -1.22 -4.07 36.03
C PRO A 162 -1.81 -2.73 35.57
N ASN A 163 -1.18 -2.06 34.60
CA ASN A 163 -1.68 -0.79 34.02
C ASN A 163 -2.91 -0.98 33.12
N VAL A 164 -3.38 -2.20 32.93
CA VAL A 164 -4.58 -2.54 32.15
C VAL A 164 -5.47 -3.52 32.92
N SER A 165 -5.41 -3.50 34.25
CA SER A 165 -6.14 -4.42 35.14
C SER A 165 -5.75 -5.90 35.00
N ASP A 166 -4.52 -6.18 34.54
CA ASP A 166 -3.90 -7.51 34.41
C ASP A 166 -4.67 -8.51 33.54
N TRP A 167 -4.05 -9.66 33.25
CA TRP A 167 -4.68 -10.75 32.50
C TRP A 167 -5.21 -11.82 33.46
N PRO A 168 -6.53 -12.05 33.59
CA PRO A 168 -7.07 -12.93 34.62
C PRO A 168 -6.54 -14.37 34.57
N VAL A 169 -6.36 -14.95 33.38
CA VAL A 169 -5.80 -16.31 33.22
C VAL A 169 -4.37 -16.42 33.77
N ALA A 170 -3.63 -15.30 33.80
CA ALA A 170 -2.25 -15.23 34.25
C ALA A 170 -2.10 -14.55 35.64
N THR A 171 -3.18 -14.43 36.40
CA THR A 171 -3.23 -13.66 37.66
C THR A 171 -4.00 -14.42 38.75
N ARG A 172 -3.36 -14.65 39.90
CA ARG A 172 -4.04 -15.22 41.08
C ARG A 172 -5.00 -14.21 41.69
N ASN A 173 -6.17 -14.68 42.13
CA ASN A 173 -7.17 -13.85 42.83
C ASN A 173 -7.52 -12.56 42.07
N TRP A 174 -7.60 -12.66 40.72
CA TRP A 174 -7.90 -11.50 39.87
C TRP A 174 -9.22 -10.83 40.27
N ASP A 175 -10.24 -11.62 40.62
CA ASP A 175 -11.56 -11.11 40.96
C ASP A 175 -11.55 -10.20 42.19
N SER A 176 -10.76 -10.52 43.22
CA SER A 176 -10.62 -9.67 44.40
C SER A 176 -9.61 -8.53 44.23
N THR A 177 -8.61 -8.70 43.35
CA THR A 177 -7.53 -7.71 43.15
C THR A 177 -7.94 -6.60 42.17
N TYR A 178 -8.59 -6.98 41.06
CA TYR A 178 -8.98 -6.09 39.97
C TYR A 178 -10.50 -6.13 39.74
N GLY A 179 -11.11 -7.32 39.76
CA GLY A 179 -12.52 -7.51 39.44
C GLY A 179 -13.49 -6.68 40.29
N ALA A 180 -13.19 -6.48 41.58
CA ALA A 180 -14.02 -5.69 42.48
C ALA A 180 -14.17 -4.21 42.08
N ALA A 181 -13.12 -3.61 41.50
CA ALA A 181 -13.11 -2.23 41.02
C ALA A 181 -13.30 -2.12 39.50
N TRP A 182 -13.40 -3.26 38.81
CA TRP A 182 -13.47 -3.31 37.36
C TRP A 182 -14.80 -2.75 36.86
N THR A 183 -14.72 -1.93 35.81
CA THR A 183 -15.85 -1.48 35.01
C THR A 183 -15.49 -1.61 33.55
N ALA A 184 -16.48 -1.93 32.71
CA ALA A 184 -16.24 -2.09 31.29
C ALA A 184 -15.82 -0.77 30.63
N GLU A 185 -16.43 0.34 31.03
CA GLU A 185 -16.12 1.69 30.55
C GLU A 185 -14.63 1.99 30.74
N THR A 186 -14.12 1.83 31.96
CA THR A 186 -12.74 2.19 32.27
C THR A 186 -11.76 1.18 31.68
N ALA A 187 -12.07 -0.11 31.69
CA ALA A 187 -11.19 -1.13 31.12
C ALA A 187 -11.03 -0.99 29.59
N ILE A 188 -12.13 -0.79 28.87
CA ILE A 188 -12.09 -0.55 27.41
C ILE A 188 -11.41 0.81 27.13
N ALA A 189 -11.76 1.87 27.87
CA ALA A 189 -11.18 3.19 27.70
C ALA A 189 -9.67 3.21 27.95
N GLN A 190 -9.16 2.45 28.91
CA GLN A 190 -7.74 2.38 29.24
C GLN A 190 -6.91 1.76 28.11
N LEU A 191 -7.41 0.68 27.49
CA LEU A 191 -6.79 0.07 26.31
C LEU A 191 -6.84 1.01 25.09
N ASN A 192 -7.99 1.64 24.88
CA ASN A 192 -8.20 2.55 23.75
C ASN A 192 -7.32 3.81 23.85
N SER A 193 -7.46 4.56 24.93
CA SER A 193 -6.87 5.91 25.09
C SER A 193 -5.35 5.90 25.21
N ARG A 194 -4.80 4.88 25.88
CA ARG A 194 -3.37 4.81 26.16
C ARG A 194 -2.59 4.02 25.11
N TYR A 195 -3.17 2.95 24.57
CA TYR A 195 -2.44 2.05 23.67
C TYR A 195 -3.04 1.97 22.26
N GLY A 196 -4.11 2.71 21.99
CA GLY A 196 -4.81 2.66 20.71
C GLY A 196 -5.53 1.34 20.45
N LYS A 197 -5.63 0.45 21.45
CA LYS A 197 -6.20 -0.88 21.29
C LYS A 197 -7.72 -0.85 21.45
N LYS A 198 -8.42 -1.15 20.37
CA LYS A 198 -9.88 -1.14 20.27
C LYS A 198 -10.41 -2.56 20.41
N VAL A 199 -11.18 -2.82 21.46
CA VAL A 199 -11.74 -4.14 21.82
C VAL A 199 -13.18 -3.95 22.28
N LEU A 200 -14.08 -4.85 21.90
CA LEU A 200 -15.54 -4.78 22.11
C LEU A 200 -16.22 -3.58 21.41
N ILE A 201 -15.70 -2.36 21.54
CA ILE A 201 -16.23 -1.15 20.92
C ILE A 201 -15.05 -0.39 20.28
N ASN A 202 -15.13 -0.13 18.97
CA ASN A 202 -14.13 0.67 18.28
C ASN A 202 -14.49 2.15 18.37
N PHE A 203 -13.94 2.82 19.37
CA PHE A 203 -13.95 4.28 19.46
C PHE A 203 -12.73 4.88 18.77
N PHE A 204 -12.93 5.90 17.94
CA PHE A 204 -11.84 6.73 17.42
C PHE A 204 -12.29 8.14 17.02
N VAL A 205 -11.33 9.05 16.93
CA VAL A 205 -11.53 10.38 16.36
C VAL A 205 -11.05 10.34 14.90
N GLY A 206 -11.91 10.77 13.99
CA GLY A 206 -11.65 10.80 12.55
C GLY A 206 -12.32 12.02 11.90
N THR A 207 -12.12 12.22 10.61
CA THR A 207 -12.81 13.27 9.84
C THR A 207 -14.32 13.02 9.80
N ASP A 208 -15.15 14.06 9.94
CA ASP A 208 -16.60 13.92 9.72
C ASP A 208 -16.86 13.75 8.22
N ASP A 209 -17.43 12.62 7.81
CA ASP A 209 -17.67 12.33 6.40
C ASP A 209 -18.53 13.41 5.72
N LYS A 210 -19.49 14.04 6.43
CA LYS A 210 -20.33 15.12 5.88
C LYS A 210 -19.78 16.53 6.12
N ASN A 211 -18.65 16.64 6.81
CA ASN A 211 -17.92 17.89 6.99
C ASN A 211 -16.41 17.61 7.09
N SER A 212 -15.78 17.49 5.92
CA SER A 212 -14.36 17.19 5.72
C SER A 212 -13.39 18.19 6.34
N THR A 213 -13.87 19.30 6.92
CA THR A 213 -13.03 20.30 7.60
C THR A 213 -12.92 20.06 9.11
N ALA A 214 -13.72 19.15 9.67
CA ALA A 214 -13.81 18.90 11.09
C ALA A 214 -13.56 17.43 11.42
N HIS A 215 -13.17 17.18 12.67
CA HIS A 215 -13.11 15.85 13.24
C HIS A 215 -14.33 15.58 14.12
N ILE A 216 -14.71 14.31 14.22
CA ILE A 216 -15.82 13.82 15.05
C ILE A 216 -15.47 12.45 15.65
N ILE A 217 -16.15 12.12 16.75
CA ILE A 217 -16.07 10.81 17.37
C ILE A 217 -16.83 9.79 16.53
N HIS A 218 -16.19 8.66 16.28
CA HIS A 218 -16.75 7.50 15.59
C HIS A 218 -16.85 6.31 16.56
N ILE A 219 -17.92 5.55 16.43
CA ILE A 219 -18.17 4.29 17.13
C ILE A 219 -18.49 3.23 16.09
N ASP A 220 -17.76 2.13 16.13
CA ASP A 220 -17.88 1.05 15.15
C ASP A 220 -17.64 -0.33 15.80
N GLN A 221 -17.85 -1.39 15.03
CA GLN A 221 -17.44 -2.74 15.39
C GLN A 221 -15.90 -2.85 15.51
N PRO A 222 -15.38 -3.69 16.44
CA PRO A 222 -13.95 -3.88 16.63
C PRO A 222 -13.34 -4.81 15.58
N GLY A 223 -12.01 -4.73 15.41
CA GLY A 223 -11.25 -5.73 14.68
C GLY A 223 -11.11 -7.04 15.49
N LEU A 224 -11.07 -8.17 14.78
CA LEU A 224 -11.02 -9.51 15.35
C LEU A 224 -9.59 -10.06 15.43
N GLY A 225 -9.38 -11.11 16.23
CA GLY A 225 -8.10 -11.78 16.39
C GLY A 225 -7.68 -12.64 15.19
N LEU A 226 -8.66 -13.27 14.55
CA LEU A 226 -8.50 -13.89 13.24
C LEU A 226 -8.79 -12.87 12.13
N PRO A 227 -8.32 -13.11 10.90
CA PRO A 227 -8.32 -12.09 9.84
C PRO A 227 -9.69 -11.57 9.44
N SER A 228 -10.73 -12.42 9.46
CA SER A 228 -12.11 -12.03 9.15
C SER A 228 -13.10 -12.79 10.02
N ARG A 229 -14.37 -12.38 9.98
CA ARG A 229 -15.48 -13.08 10.66
C ARG A 229 -15.66 -14.53 10.18
N ASP A 230 -15.33 -14.83 8.92
CA ASP A 230 -15.50 -16.16 8.32
C ASP A 230 -14.63 -17.23 8.99
N TYR A 231 -13.44 -16.83 9.48
CA TYR A 231 -12.55 -17.73 10.19
C TYR A 231 -13.21 -18.35 11.44
N TYR A 232 -14.16 -17.67 12.06
CA TYR A 232 -14.83 -18.12 13.28
C TYR A 232 -15.85 -19.24 13.06
N GLU A 233 -16.08 -19.66 11.81
CA GLU A 233 -16.70 -20.95 11.50
C GLU A 233 -15.85 -22.13 12.01
N CYS A 234 -14.52 -21.97 12.05
CA CYS A 234 -13.57 -22.96 12.58
C CYS A 234 -13.71 -24.38 12.01
N THR A 235 -14.17 -24.49 10.76
CA THR A 235 -14.28 -25.73 10.02
C THR A 235 -13.58 -25.60 8.67
N GLY A 236 -13.45 -26.70 7.93
CA GLY A 236 -12.82 -26.71 6.60
C GLY A 236 -11.44 -26.05 6.60
N ALA A 237 -11.28 -25.04 5.72
CA ALA A 237 -10.03 -24.29 5.56
C ALA A 237 -9.63 -23.44 6.79
N TYR A 238 -10.56 -23.15 7.71
CA TYR A 238 -10.31 -22.29 8.88
C TYR A 238 -9.98 -23.05 10.16
N LYS A 239 -10.17 -24.37 10.17
CA LYS A 239 -10.00 -25.21 11.37
C LYS A 239 -8.62 -25.05 12.00
N GLU A 240 -7.57 -25.14 11.18
CA GLU A 240 -6.18 -25.04 11.64
C GLU A 240 -5.88 -23.67 12.26
N ALA A 241 -6.37 -22.59 11.64
CA ALA A 241 -6.20 -21.24 12.16
C ALA A 241 -6.88 -21.05 13.53
N CYS A 242 -8.10 -21.58 13.71
CA CYS A 242 -8.78 -21.52 15.01
C CYS A 242 -8.06 -22.33 16.10
N SER A 243 -7.60 -23.54 15.78
CA SER A 243 -6.82 -24.37 16.72
C SER A 243 -5.53 -23.66 17.11
N ALA A 244 -4.76 -23.19 16.13
CA ALA A 244 -3.50 -22.50 16.37
C ALA A 244 -3.68 -21.18 17.15
N TYR A 245 -4.82 -20.50 16.99
CA TYR A 245 -5.14 -19.28 17.73
C TYR A 245 -5.38 -19.53 19.22
N VAL A 246 -6.14 -20.58 19.56
CA VAL A 246 -6.35 -20.98 20.97
C VAL A 246 -5.05 -21.52 21.58
N ASP A 247 -4.28 -22.31 20.83
CA ASP A 247 -2.98 -22.82 21.30
C ASP A 247 -1.98 -21.68 21.54
N PHE A 248 -2.03 -20.63 20.71
CA PHE A 248 -1.23 -19.42 20.89
C PHE A 248 -1.62 -18.69 22.20
N MET A 249 -2.93 -18.53 22.47
CA MET A 249 -3.41 -17.98 23.75
C MET A 249 -2.86 -18.76 24.96
N ILE A 250 -3.01 -20.10 24.92
CA ILE A 250 -2.58 -21.00 26.00
C ILE A 250 -1.07 -20.90 26.21
N SER A 251 -0.30 -20.92 25.12
CA SER A 251 1.16 -20.88 25.17
C SER A 251 1.69 -19.60 25.84
N VAL A 252 1.12 -18.44 25.49
CA VAL A 252 1.53 -17.16 26.08
C VAL A 252 1.12 -17.08 27.55
N ALA A 253 -0.08 -17.55 27.90
CA ALA A 253 -0.53 -17.59 29.30
C ALA A 253 0.40 -18.44 30.17
N LYS A 254 0.81 -19.63 29.68
CA LYS A 254 1.76 -20.51 30.36
C LYS A 254 3.11 -19.83 30.59
N LEU A 255 3.67 -19.15 29.59
CA LEU A 255 4.95 -18.44 29.74
C LEU A 255 4.87 -17.34 30.81
N ILE A 256 3.80 -16.54 30.81
CA ILE A 256 3.61 -15.49 31.82
C ILE A 256 3.48 -16.09 33.22
N LEU A 257 2.72 -17.16 33.39
CA LEU A 257 2.55 -17.84 34.68
C LEU A 257 3.87 -18.44 35.19
N GLN A 258 4.67 -19.04 34.30
CA GLN A 258 6.00 -19.56 34.60
C GLN A 258 6.95 -18.44 35.08
N GLU A 259 7.02 -17.33 34.35
CA GLU A 259 7.86 -16.19 34.74
C GLU A 259 7.40 -15.51 36.03
N ARG A 260 6.10 -15.52 36.33
CA ARG A 260 5.54 -15.05 37.61
C ARG A 260 5.70 -16.05 38.76
N ASN A 261 6.25 -17.25 38.51
CA ASN A 261 6.35 -18.36 39.47
C ASN A 261 4.99 -18.72 40.10
N ILE A 262 3.93 -18.71 39.28
CA ILE A 262 2.58 -19.07 39.66
C ILE A 262 2.32 -20.51 39.19
N SER A 263 1.95 -21.40 40.12
CA SER A 263 1.46 -22.74 39.76
C SER A 263 0.15 -22.66 38.98
N PHE A 264 0.00 -23.46 37.93
CA PHE A 264 -1.18 -23.46 37.07
C PHE A 264 -1.59 -24.87 36.66
N SER A 265 -2.87 -25.05 36.34
CA SER A 265 -3.38 -26.23 35.65
C SER A 265 -3.56 -25.94 34.16
N GLU A 266 -3.02 -26.80 33.29
CA GLU A 266 -3.22 -26.66 31.84
C GLU A 266 -4.70 -26.76 31.44
N SER A 267 -5.51 -27.53 32.18
CA SER A 267 -6.95 -27.65 31.92
C SER A 267 -7.68 -26.34 32.18
N GLU A 268 -7.33 -25.62 33.25
CA GLU A 268 -7.94 -24.33 33.62
C GLU A 268 -7.59 -23.22 32.61
N ILE A 269 -6.34 -23.18 32.13
CA ILE A 269 -5.93 -22.25 31.07
C ILE A 269 -6.70 -22.57 29.80
N THR A 270 -6.78 -23.84 29.42
CA THR A 270 -7.48 -24.29 28.22
C THR A 270 -8.96 -23.92 28.26
N GLU A 271 -9.63 -24.13 29.39
CA GLU A 271 -11.04 -23.77 29.56
C GLU A 271 -11.25 -22.26 29.44
N GLN A 272 -10.42 -21.43 30.09
CA GLN A 272 -10.52 -19.98 29.99
C GLN A 272 -10.27 -19.48 28.56
N MET A 273 -9.27 -20.02 27.85
CA MET A 273 -8.97 -19.58 26.48
C MET A 273 -10.00 -20.08 25.45
N LYS A 274 -10.61 -21.25 25.66
CA LYS A 274 -11.79 -21.66 24.89
C LYS A 274 -12.97 -20.71 25.11
N ARG A 275 -13.19 -20.27 26.34
CA ARG A 275 -14.23 -19.28 26.66
C ARG A 275 -13.97 -17.91 26.01
N VAL A 276 -12.70 -17.50 25.89
CA VAL A 276 -12.30 -16.32 25.09
C VAL A 276 -12.62 -16.51 23.60
N MET A 277 -12.34 -17.69 23.05
CA MET A 277 -12.67 -18.01 21.66
C MET A 277 -14.18 -18.02 21.41
N ASP A 278 -14.97 -18.57 22.34
CA ASP A 278 -16.44 -18.59 22.22
C ASP A 278 -17.01 -17.16 22.27
N LEU A 279 -16.49 -16.30 23.15
CA LEU A 279 -16.83 -14.87 23.16
C LEU A 279 -16.51 -14.20 21.83
N GLU A 280 -15.30 -14.41 21.30
CA GLU A 280 -14.91 -13.78 20.04
C GLU A 280 -15.70 -14.31 18.84
N LYS A 281 -16.13 -15.59 18.85
CA LYS A 281 -17.09 -16.13 17.87
C LYS A 281 -18.43 -15.41 17.91
N GLU A 282 -18.99 -15.16 19.10
CA GLU A 282 -20.24 -14.41 19.23
C GLU A 282 -20.08 -12.97 18.74
N ILE A 283 -18.96 -12.32 19.08
CA ILE A 283 -18.63 -10.97 18.58
C ILE A 283 -18.51 -10.97 17.06
N ALA A 284 -17.75 -11.90 16.47
CA ALA A 284 -17.57 -12.04 15.03
C ALA A 284 -18.91 -12.26 14.31
N ASN A 285 -19.79 -13.07 14.87
CA ASN A 285 -21.12 -13.28 14.31
C ASN A 285 -22.00 -12.01 14.38
N ALA A 286 -21.81 -11.17 15.40
CA ALA A 286 -22.50 -9.89 15.52
C ALA A 286 -21.97 -8.82 14.56
N THR A 287 -20.72 -8.91 14.12
CA THR A 287 -20.15 -7.96 13.14
C THR A 287 -20.87 -8.03 11.79
N THR A 288 -21.13 -6.87 11.21
CA THR A 288 -21.68 -6.73 9.86
C THR A 288 -20.60 -7.08 8.84
N LYS A 289 -21.00 -7.78 7.77
CA LYS A 289 -20.09 -8.23 6.71
C LYS A 289 -19.52 -7.04 5.94
N SER A 290 -18.34 -7.20 5.34
CA SER A 290 -17.72 -6.15 4.53
C SER A 290 -18.60 -5.73 3.34
N GLU A 291 -19.30 -6.69 2.73
CA GLU A 291 -20.20 -6.44 1.59
C GLU A 291 -21.37 -5.51 1.95
N ASP A 292 -21.84 -5.56 3.19
CA ASP A 292 -22.98 -4.79 3.69
C ASP A 292 -22.54 -3.42 4.26
N ARG A 293 -21.24 -3.10 4.16
CA ARG A 293 -20.61 -1.87 4.70
C ARG A 293 -19.98 -0.98 3.62
N ASN A 294 -20.27 -1.24 2.35
CA ASN A 294 -19.70 -0.52 1.21
C ASN A 294 -20.42 0.80 0.88
N ASP A 295 -21.66 1.01 1.35
CA ASP A 295 -22.42 2.25 1.13
C ASP A 295 -22.15 3.27 2.28
N PRO A 296 -21.35 4.32 2.05
CA PRO A 296 -21.02 5.29 3.09
C PRO A 296 -22.24 6.11 3.56
N LEU A 297 -23.30 6.24 2.74
CA LEU A 297 -24.51 6.98 3.13
C LEU A 297 -25.31 6.22 4.19
N LEU A 298 -25.38 4.88 4.09
CA LEU A 298 -26.05 4.01 5.06
C LEU A 298 -25.23 3.85 6.34
N MET A 299 -23.90 3.90 6.22
CA MET A 299 -23.00 3.82 7.36
C MET A 299 -23.02 5.10 8.22
N TYR A 300 -23.34 6.26 7.65
CA TYR A 300 -23.34 7.52 8.37
C TYR A 300 -24.57 7.71 9.28
N ASN A 301 -24.48 7.27 10.55
CA ASN A 301 -25.54 7.47 11.55
C ASN A 301 -25.11 8.46 12.64
N LYS A 302 -25.29 9.75 12.37
CA LYS A 302 -24.97 10.83 13.33
C LYS A 302 -26.06 10.99 14.38
N MET A 303 -25.67 11.00 15.64
CA MET A 303 -26.57 11.22 16.78
C MET A 303 -25.85 11.93 17.92
N THR A 304 -26.60 12.39 18.92
CA THR A 304 -26.02 12.89 20.17
C THR A 304 -25.60 11.73 21.08
N LEU A 305 -24.66 11.98 21.99
CA LEU A 305 -24.27 11.02 23.01
C LEU A 305 -25.44 10.60 23.93
N ALA A 306 -26.38 11.52 24.20
CA ALA A 306 -27.62 11.20 24.88
C ALA A 306 -28.48 10.18 24.10
N GLN A 307 -28.64 10.39 22.79
CA GLN A 307 -29.35 9.44 21.93
C GLN A 307 -28.64 8.09 21.84
N LEU A 308 -27.30 8.08 21.78
CA LEU A 308 -26.51 6.85 21.81
C LEU A 308 -26.81 6.03 23.09
N GLN A 309 -26.84 6.69 24.25
CA GLN A 309 -27.17 6.04 25.52
C GLN A 309 -28.59 5.47 25.55
N THR A 310 -29.56 6.17 24.97
CA THR A 310 -30.96 5.71 24.90
C THR A 310 -31.14 4.57 23.90
N ASN A 311 -30.54 4.68 22.71
CA ASN A 311 -30.76 3.74 21.61
C ASN A 311 -29.96 2.44 21.77
N PHE A 312 -28.77 2.52 22.40
CA PHE A 312 -27.84 1.38 22.53
C PHE A 312 -27.44 1.16 23.99
N SER A 313 -28.42 0.80 24.82
CA SER A 313 -28.16 0.38 26.19
C SER A 313 -27.48 -0.99 26.23
N LEU A 314 -26.24 -1.02 26.74
CA LEU A 314 -25.49 -2.23 27.04
C LEU A 314 -25.53 -2.51 28.54
N GLU A 315 -25.45 -3.78 28.91
CA GLU A 315 -25.42 -4.23 30.31
C GLU A 315 -24.33 -5.29 30.46
N ILE A 316 -23.52 -5.14 31.52
CA ILE A 316 -22.43 -6.05 31.87
C ILE A 316 -22.48 -6.22 33.37
N ASP A 317 -22.59 -7.47 33.86
CA ASP A 317 -22.65 -7.76 35.30
C ASP A 317 -23.72 -6.94 36.05
N GLN A 318 -24.92 -6.88 35.48
CA GLN A 318 -26.08 -6.11 36.00
C GLN A 318 -25.85 -4.59 36.12
N LYS A 319 -24.78 -4.08 35.50
CA LYS A 319 -24.47 -2.65 35.44
C LYS A 319 -24.73 -2.14 34.04
N VAL A 320 -25.51 -1.06 33.95
CA VAL A 320 -25.78 -0.36 32.69
C VAL A 320 -24.51 0.39 32.27
N PHE A 321 -24.05 0.14 31.05
CA PHE A 321 -22.89 0.80 30.48
C PHE A 321 -23.18 2.29 30.27
N ASN A 322 -22.30 3.14 30.80
CA ASN A 322 -22.39 4.59 30.68
C ASN A 322 -21.48 5.09 29.54
N TRP A 323 -22.07 5.38 28.38
CA TRP A 323 -21.37 5.88 27.21
C TRP A 323 -20.63 7.19 27.48
N SER A 324 -21.23 8.09 28.26
CA SER A 324 -20.60 9.36 28.61
C SER A 324 -19.37 9.18 29.49
N LYS A 325 -19.42 8.25 30.44
CA LYS A 325 -18.24 7.87 31.22
C LYS A 325 -17.17 7.25 30.32
N PHE A 326 -17.52 6.28 29.48
CA PHE A 326 -16.58 5.63 28.57
C PHE A 326 -15.84 6.64 27.68
N ILE A 327 -16.58 7.55 27.03
CA ILE A 327 -15.98 8.54 26.14
C ILE A 327 -15.14 9.55 26.94
N ASN A 328 -15.59 10.02 28.11
CA ASN A 328 -14.81 10.96 28.92
C ASN A 328 -13.57 10.29 29.55
N ASP A 329 -13.63 9.01 29.92
CA ASP A 329 -12.46 8.25 30.38
C ASP A 329 -11.39 8.21 29.27
N ILE A 330 -11.77 8.19 27.99
CA ILE A 330 -10.85 8.30 26.85
C ILE A 330 -10.37 9.74 26.66
N MET A 331 -11.30 10.69 26.48
CA MET A 331 -10.99 12.05 26.02
C MET A 331 -10.32 12.92 27.10
N SER A 332 -10.51 12.58 28.39
CA SER A 332 -9.80 13.24 29.49
C SER A 332 -8.28 13.04 29.43
N THR A 333 -7.78 11.97 28.78
CA THR A 333 -6.33 11.76 28.57
C THR A 333 -5.68 12.84 27.70
N VAL A 334 -6.50 13.56 26.92
CA VAL A 334 -6.11 14.72 26.10
C VAL A 334 -6.80 16.00 26.55
N GLN A 335 -7.31 16.04 27.79
CA GLN A 335 -7.90 17.22 28.43
C GLN A 335 -9.12 17.78 27.68
N ILE A 336 -9.87 16.92 27.01
CA ILE A 336 -11.13 17.28 26.35
C ILE A 336 -12.29 16.69 27.15
N ASN A 337 -13.19 17.55 27.63
CA ASN A 337 -14.45 17.16 28.26
C ASN A 337 -15.54 17.02 27.20
N ILE A 338 -16.36 15.97 27.32
CA ILE A 338 -17.43 15.64 26.38
C ILE A 338 -18.78 15.69 27.09
N GLU A 339 -19.67 16.55 26.58
CA GLU A 339 -21.03 16.70 27.09
C GLU A 339 -21.99 15.69 26.42
N ASN A 340 -23.15 15.46 27.03
CA ASN A 340 -24.16 14.54 26.47
C ASN A 340 -24.79 15.05 25.15
N THR A 341 -24.58 16.33 24.83
CA THR A 341 -24.98 16.98 23.58
C THR A 341 -23.97 16.74 22.45
N GLU A 342 -22.79 16.16 22.73
CA GLU A 342 -21.76 15.86 21.73
C GLU A 342 -22.32 14.99 20.62
N HIS A 343 -21.98 15.31 19.38
CA HIS A 343 -22.32 14.46 18.24
C HIS A 343 -21.28 13.36 18.01
N VAL A 344 -21.78 12.16 17.75
CA VAL A 344 -21.00 10.98 17.39
C VAL A 344 -21.58 10.38 16.11
N ILE A 345 -20.74 9.68 15.34
CA ILE A 345 -21.15 8.85 14.21
C ILE A 345 -21.07 7.39 14.63
N VAL A 346 -22.18 6.66 14.47
CA VAL A 346 -22.23 5.21 14.71
C VAL A 346 -22.22 4.49 13.36
N TYR A 347 -21.11 3.85 13.02
CA TYR A 347 -21.01 3.13 11.75
C TYR A 347 -21.77 1.80 11.78
N ASP A 348 -21.84 1.11 12.92
CA ASP A 348 -22.54 -0.17 13.02
C ASP A 348 -23.60 -0.22 14.14
N PRO A 349 -24.79 0.39 13.91
CA PRO A 349 -25.89 0.32 14.86
C PRO A 349 -26.33 -1.12 15.19
N GLU A 350 -26.36 -2.00 14.18
CA GLU A 350 -26.81 -3.38 14.35
C GLU A 350 -25.88 -4.18 15.26
N TYR A 351 -24.57 -3.98 15.10
CA TYR A 351 -23.57 -4.58 15.97
C TYR A 351 -23.82 -4.21 17.43
N LEU A 352 -24.04 -2.93 17.74
CA LEU A 352 -24.29 -2.49 19.12
C LEU A 352 -25.58 -3.10 19.70
N ILE A 353 -26.62 -3.27 18.88
CA ILE A 353 -27.86 -3.96 19.28
C ILE A 353 -27.58 -5.43 19.63
N LYS A 354 -26.85 -6.15 18.76
CA LYS A 354 -26.51 -7.56 18.96
C LYS A 354 -25.58 -7.75 20.16
N LEU A 355 -24.63 -6.82 20.35
CA LEU A 355 -23.63 -6.83 21.42
C LEU A 355 -24.26 -6.85 22.82
N LYS A 356 -25.41 -6.19 23.03
CA LYS A 356 -26.14 -6.21 24.30
C LYS A 356 -26.39 -7.64 24.81
N SER A 357 -26.88 -8.51 23.92
CA SER A 357 -27.24 -9.89 24.27
C SER A 357 -26.02 -10.77 24.55
N ILE A 358 -24.90 -10.45 23.90
CA ILE A 358 -23.63 -11.16 24.06
C ILE A 358 -23.04 -10.83 25.42
N LEU A 359 -22.89 -9.54 25.72
CA LEU A 359 -22.26 -9.05 26.95
C LEU A 359 -22.93 -9.58 28.23
N ASN A 360 -24.25 -9.79 28.21
CA ASN A 360 -25.00 -10.36 29.33
C ASN A 360 -24.64 -11.81 29.68
N LYS A 361 -23.97 -12.55 28.78
CA LYS A 361 -23.59 -13.96 28.99
C LYS A 361 -22.21 -14.12 29.64
N TYR A 362 -21.40 -13.06 29.65
CA TYR A 362 -19.99 -13.12 30.01
C TYR A 362 -19.71 -12.30 31.27
N THR A 363 -18.82 -12.81 32.11
CA THR A 363 -18.40 -12.13 33.34
C THR A 363 -17.33 -11.06 33.06
N PRO A 364 -17.09 -10.11 33.99
CA PRO A 364 -15.95 -9.21 33.91
C PRO A 364 -14.61 -9.92 33.63
N ARG A 365 -14.42 -11.09 34.23
CA ARG A 365 -13.24 -11.94 34.03
C ARG A 365 -13.12 -12.44 32.59
N ASP A 366 -14.21 -12.88 31.99
CA ASP A 366 -14.25 -13.38 30.61
C ASP A 366 -13.91 -12.25 29.62
N LEU A 367 -14.55 -11.09 29.80
CA LEU A 367 -14.33 -9.91 28.98
C LEU A 367 -12.88 -9.42 29.10
N GLN A 368 -12.35 -9.34 30.32
CA GLN A 368 -10.96 -8.95 30.56
C GLN A 368 -9.97 -9.94 29.96
N ASN A 369 -10.21 -11.25 30.05
CA ASN A 369 -9.37 -12.26 29.41
C ASN A 369 -9.29 -12.05 27.90
N TYR A 370 -10.42 -11.76 27.24
CA TYR A 370 -10.48 -11.43 25.82
C TYR A 370 -9.74 -10.13 25.51
N MET A 371 -10.06 -9.04 26.20
CA MET A 371 -9.50 -7.71 25.93
C MET A 371 -7.97 -7.70 26.06
N ILE A 372 -7.44 -8.33 27.11
CA ILE A 372 -6.00 -8.38 27.34
C ILE A 372 -5.30 -9.36 26.41
N TRP A 373 -5.93 -10.50 26.09
CA TRP A 373 -5.39 -11.37 25.05
C TRP A 373 -5.17 -10.60 23.74
N ARG A 374 -6.19 -9.84 23.29
CA ARG A 374 -6.10 -9.06 22.06
C ARG A 374 -4.95 -8.06 22.09
N PHE A 375 -4.61 -7.48 23.24
CA PHE A 375 -3.47 -6.58 23.38
C PHE A 375 -2.14 -7.33 23.45
N VAL A 376 -2.06 -8.38 24.27
CA VAL A 376 -0.88 -9.23 24.46
C VAL A 376 -0.42 -9.83 23.14
N MET A 377 -1.33 -10.33 22.30
CA MET A 377 -0.97 -10.96 21.02
C MET A 377 -0.24 -10.02 20.06
N ASP A 378 -0.48 -8.70 20.13
CA ASP A 378 0.24 -7.71 19.32
C ASP A 378 1.66 -7.45 19.87
N LEU A 379 1.85 -7.61 21.17
CA LEU A 379 3.11 -7.32 21.87
C LEU A 379 4.09 -8.49 21.90
N VAL A 380 3.62 -9.73 21.70
CA VAL A 380 4.44 -10.95 21.74
C VAL A 380 5.67 -10.87 20.84
N ASN A 381 5.54 -10.28 19.64
CA ASN A 381 6.65 -10.15 18.69
C ASN A 381 7.77 -9.20 19.14
N SER A 382 7.53 -8.44 20.22
CA SER A 382 8.45 -7.45 20.78
C SER A 382 9.15 -7.92 22.06
N LEU A 383 8.95 -9.20 22.43
CA LEU A 383 9.53 -9.82 23.62
C LEU A 383 10.64 -10.81 23.22
N SER A 384 11.15 -11.55 24.20
CA SER A 384 12.17 -12.59 23.99
C SER A 384 11.74 -13.67 22.98
N ARG A 385 12.72 -14.39 22.44
CA ARG A 385 12.54 -15.50 21.49
C ARG A 385 11.48 -16.52 21.93
N ASN A 386 11.47 -16.90 23.21
CA ASN A 386 10.49 -17.84 23.75
C ASN A 386 9.04 -17.37 23.55
N TYR A 387 8.79 -16.06 23.69
CA TYR A 387 7.48 -15.49 23.41
C TYR A 387 7.21 -15.43 21.90
N LYS A 388 8.15 -14.92 21.10
CA LYS A 388 8.01 -14.84 19.63
C LYS A 388 7.63 -16.21 19.02
N ASP A 389 8.28 -17.28 19.49
CA ASP A 389 8.08 -18.62 18.96
C ASP A 389 6.68 -19.20 19.25
N THR A 390 5.96 -18.70 20.27
CA THR A 390 4.57 -19.13 20.52
C THR A 390 3.61 -18.78 19.38
N ARG A 391 3.97 -17.80 18.54
CA ARG A 391 3.18 -17.38 17.38
C ARG A 391 3.38 -18.24 16.13
N ASN A 392 4.38 -19.15 16.12
CA ASN A 392 4.81 -19.83 14.89
C ASN A 392 3.69 -20.62 14.19
N ALA A 393 2.94 -21.46 14.92
CA ALA A 393 1.85 -22.24 14.35
C ALA A 393 0.72 -21.33 13.85
N PHE A 394 0.36 -20.31 14.63
CA PHE A 394 -0.67 -19.34 14.28
C PHE A 394 -0.30 -18.55 13.02
N ARG A 395 0.94 -18.05 12.92
CA ARG A 395 1.45 -17.37 11.73
C ARG A 395 1.40 -18.30 10.51
N LYS A 396 1.87 -19.54 10.65
CA LYS A 396 1.86 -20.51 9.56
C LYS A 396 0.44 -20.79 9.06
N ALA A 397 -0.52 -20.98 9.97
CA ALA A 397 -1.91 -21.25 9.61
C ALA A 397 -2.60 -20.09 8.86
N LEU A 398 -2.16 -18.84 9.08
CA LEU A 398 -2.73 -17.66 8.43
C LEU A 398 -1.99 -17.20 7.17
N TYR A 399 -0.69 -17.45 7.10
CA TYR A 399 0.19 -16.83 6.10
C TYR A 399 1.04 -17.86 5.33
N GLY A 400 1.06 -19.12 5.75
CA GLY A 400 1.88 -20.19 5.16
C GLY A 400 3.39 -20.05 5.41
N THR A 401 3.83 -18.97 6.07
CA THR A 401 5.25 -18.68 6.34
C THR A 401 5.80 -19.58 7.43
N THR A 402 6.95 -20.19 7.20
CA THR A 402 7.60 -21.10 8.17
C THR A 402 8.63 -20.38 9.04
N SER A 403 9.10 -19.20 8.64
CA SER A 403 10.00 -18.34 9.40
C SER A 403 9.49 -16.90 9.46
N GLU A 404 9.94 -16.15 10.47
CA GLU A 404 9.83 -14.69 10.47
C GLU A 404 10.86 -14.10 9.48
N THR A 405 10.58 -12.90 8.97
CA THR A 405 11.51 -12.11 8.15
C THR A 405 12.81 -11.77 8.91
N ALA A 406 13.81 -11.21 8.24
CA ALA A 406 15.03 -10.79 8.95
C ALA A 406 14.70 -9.72 10.01
N VAL A 407 15.39 -9.77 11.17
CA VAL A 407 15.18 -8.81 12.27
C VAL A 407 15.33 -7.37 11.78
N TRP A 408 16.41 -7.09 11.05
CA TRP A 408 16.69 -5.77 10.52
C TRP A 408 15.58 -5.25 9.59
N ARG A 409 14.92 -6.13 8.83
CA ARG A 409 13.78 -5.78 7.95
C ARG A 409 12.57 -5.35 8.76
N ARG A 410 12.18 -6.17 9.76
CA ARG A 410 11.09 -5.81 10.69
C ARG A 410 11.37 -4.48 11.38
N CYS A 411 12.61 -4.27 11.81
CA CYS A 411 13.00 -3.04 12.50
C CYS A 411 13.00 -1.82 11.57
N ALA A 412 13.50 -1.93 10.35
CA ALA A 412 13.46 -0.86 9.36
C ALA A 412 12.00 -0.46 9.06
N ASN A 413 11.13 -1.44 8.80
CA ASN A 413 9.71 -1.20 8.58
C ASN A 413 9.00 -0.62 9.81
N TYR A 414 9.34 -1.09 11.01
CA TYR A 414 8.76 -0.58 12.24
C TYR A 414 9.11 0.89 12.46
N VAL A 415 10.38 1.28 12.25
CA VAL A 415 10.81 2.68 12.37
C VAL A 415 10.14 3.52 11.28
N ASN A 416 10.11 3.05 10.02
CA ASN A 416 9.43 3.74 8.92
C ASN A 416 7.94 4.00 9.23
N GLY A 417 7.22 3.00 9.75
CA GLY A 417 5.80 3.14 10.07
C GLY A 417 5.48 4.02 11.29
N ASN A 418 6.45 4.30 12.17
CA ASN A 418 6.25 5.16 13.34
C ASN A 418 6.91 6.55 13.20
N MET A 419 7.85 6.70 12.28
CA MET A 419 8.60 7.92 12.02
C MET A 419 8.71 8.20 10.51
N GLU A 420 7.58 8.11 9.82
CA GLU A 420 7.48 8.11 8.35
C GLU A 420 8.12 9.32 7.67
N ASN A 421 8.08 10.50 8.29
CA ASN A 421 8.72 11.71 7.74
C ASN A 421 10.23 11.71 7.97
N ALA A 422 10.71 11.24 9.13
CA ALA A 422 12.14 11.15 9.41
C ALA A 422 12.82 10.10 8.53
N VAL A 423 12.18 8.93 8.36
CA VAL A 423 12.68 7.88 7.47
C VAL A 423 12.47 8.23 6.01
N GLY A 424 11.33 8.85 5.66
CA GLY A 424 11.05 9.36 4.33
C GLY A 424 12.12 10.35 3.85
N ARG A 425 12.58 11.25 4.73
CA ARG A 425 13.70 12.16 4.45
C ARG A 425 14.96 11.38 4.04
N LEU A 426 15.39 10.44 4.87
CA LEU A 426 16.59 9.64 4.61
C LEU A 426 16.47 8.84 3.29
N TYR A 427 15.29 8.29 3.02
CA TYR A 427 15.03 7.52 1.80
C TYR A 427 15.13 8.39 0.55
N VAL A 428 14.53 9.59 0.53
CA VAL A 428 14.53 10.44 -0.66
C VAL A 428 15.90 11.06 -0.93
N GLU A 429 16.67 11.37 0.12
CA GLU A 429 18.06 11.85 -0.02
C GLU A 429 18.97 10.78 -0.67
N GLU A 430 18.71 9.49 -0.41
CA GLU A 430 19.52 8.37 -0.93
C GLU A 430 19.02 7.85 -2.29
N ALA A 431 17.71 7.68 -2.48
CA ALA A 431 17.16 6.85 -3.56
C ALA A 431 16.26 7.58 -4.56
N PHE A 432 15.88 8.84 -4.33
CA PHE A 432 14.91 9.54 -5.19
C PHE A 432 15.52 10.70 -5.97
N ALA A 433 15.59 10.57 -7.30
CA ALA A 433 16.05 11.64 -8.18
C ALA A 433 15.00 12.75 -8.31
N GLY A 434 15.38 14.00 -8.02
CA GLY A 434 14.47 15.16 -8.01
C GLY A 434 13.70 15.41 -9.31
N ASP A 435 14.31 15.15 -10.48
CA ASP A 435 13.68 15.35 -11.79
C ASP A 435 12.49 14.43 -12.05
N SER A 436 12.38 13.31 -11.32
CA SER A 436 11.25 12.37 -11.43
C SER A 436 9.91 13.01 -11.05
N LYS A 437 9.92 13.98 -10.13
CA LYS A 437 8.70 14.66 -9.64
C LYS A 437 7.98 15.36 -10.79
N HIS A 438 8.71 16.12 -11.61
CA HIS A 438 8.13 16.92 -12.70
C HIS A 438 7.53 16.07 -13.82
N VAL A 439 8.17 14.94 -14.16
CA VAL A 439 7.66 14.04 -15.20
C VAL A 439 6.35 13.37 -14.76
N VAL A 440 6.24 13.02 -13.47
CA VAL A 440 5.02 12.42 -12.90
C VAL A 440 3.90 13.45 -12.81
N GLU A 441 4.20 14.72 -12.47
CA GLU A 441 3.24 15.84 -12.53
C GLU A 441 2.63 15.98 -13.93
N GLU A 442 3.43 15.95 -15.00
CA GLU A 442 2.93 16.02 -16.38
C GLU A 442 2.02 14.82 -16.70
N MET A 443 2.40 13.60 -16.30
CA MET A 443 1.58 12.42 -16.52
C MET A 443 0.25 12.46 -15.76
N ILE A 444 0.23 13.00 -14.54
CA ILE A 444 -1.01 13.19 -13.78
C ILE A 444 -1.93 14.19 -14.49
N ALA A 445 -1.38 15.30 -14.98
CA ALA A 445 -2.14 16.27 -15.75
C ALA A 445 -2.74 15.65 -17.02
N ASP A 446 -1.95 14.88 -17.78
CA ASP A 446 -2.40 14.18 -18.99
C ASP A 446 -3.55 13.20 -18.70
N ILE A 447 -3.42 12.39 -17.65
CA ILE A 447 -4.42 11.36 -17.33
C ILE A 447 -5.68 11.99 -16.75
N ARG A 448 -5.56 13.06 -15.96
CA ARG A 448 -6.69 13.85 -15.46
C ARG A 448 -7.47 14.48 -16.62
N ASP A 449 -6.78 15.05 -17.60
CA ASP A 449 -7.39 15.59 -18.82
C ASP A 449 -8.11 14.50 -19.63
N VAL A 450 -7.51 13.32 -19.76
CA VAL A 450 -8.15 12.16 -20.40
C VAL A 450 -9.40 11.70 -19.65
N PHE A 451 -9.37 11.67 -18.32
CA PHE A 451 -10.55 11.34 -17.51
C PHE A 451 -11.68 12.32 -17.80
N ILE A 452 -11.42 13.63 -17.70
CA ILE A 452 -12.41 14.68 -17.94
C ILE A 452 -12.98 14.58 -19.36
N LYS A 453 -12.13 14.45 -20.38
CA LYS A 453 -12.59 14.29 -21.78
C LYS A 453 -13.39 13.03 -22.01
N THR A 454 -13.10 11.95 -21.27
CA THR A 454 -13.86 10.70 -21.39
C THR A 454 -15.28 10.85 -20.88
N LEU A 455 -15.56 11.78 -19.95
CA LEU A 455 -16.92 12.05 -19.48
C LEU A 455 -17.88 12.40 -20.63
N ASP A 456 -17.43 13.11 -21.66
CA ASP A 456 -18.24 13.46 -22.82
C ASP A 456 -18.67 12.21 -23.61
N GLU A 457 -17.82 11.18 -23.67
CA GLU A 457 -18.09 9.91 -24.36
C GLU A 457 -19.06 9.00 -23.58
N LEU A 458 -19.22 9.19 -22.27
CA LEU A 458 -20.06 8.32 -21.43
C LEU A 458 -21.54 8.57 -21.71
N THR A 459 -22.22 7.61 -22.33
CA THR A 459 -23.64 7.74 -22.70
C THR A 459 -24.61 7.48 -21.54
N TRP A 460 -24.09 6.98 -20.42
CA TRP A 460 -24.89 6.52 -19.27
C TRP A 460 -25.04 7.58 -18.16
N MET A 461 -24.37 8.72 -18.29
CA MET A 461 -24.47 9.87 -17.38
C MET A 461 -25.16 11.05 -18.06
N ASP A 462 -26.02 11.75 -17.33
CA ASP A 462 -26.59 13.02 -17.77
C ASP A 462 -25.57 14.18 -17.70
N ALA A 463 -25.86 15.28 -18.38
CA ALA A 463 -24.97 16.44 -18.47
C ALA A 463 -24.71 17.14 -17.12
N GLU A 464 -25.67 17.10 -16.19
CA GLU A 464 -25.51 17.70 -14.86
C GLU A 464 -24.49 16.91 -14.04
N THR A 465 -24.63 15.59 -14.00
CA THR A 465 -23.73 14.68 -13.28
C THR A 465 -22.33 14.71 -13.89
N LYS A 466 -22.20 14.77 -15.23
CA LYS A 466 -20.90 14.94 -15.91
C LYS A 466 -20.18 16.21 -15.49
N LYS A 467 -20.89 17.35 -15.42
CA LYS A 467 -20.30 18.63 -15.01
C LYS A 467 -19.79 18.59 -13.56
N LYS A 468 -20.52 17.92 -12.66
CA LYS A 468 -20.07 17.75 -11.26
C LYS A 468 -18.88 16.78 -11.16
N ALA A 469 -18.86 15.73 -11.98
CA ALA A 469 -17.72 14.82 -12.06
C ALA A 469 -16.45 15.53 -12.56
N GLU A 470 -16.58 16.41 -13.56
CA GLU A 470 -15.50 17.28 -14.04
C GLU A 470 -14.99 18.21 -12.91
N GLN A 471 -15.89 18.88 -12.18
CA GLN A 471 -15.54 19.74 -11.05
C GLN A 471 -14.75 18.98 -9.98
N LYS A 472 -15.18 17.77 -9.64
CA LYS A 472 -14.49 16.92 -8.68
C LYS A 472 -13.11 16.51 -9.18
N ALA A 473 -12.99 16.05 -10.42
CA ALA A 473 -11.72 15.61 -11.02
C ALA A 473 -10.71 16.76 -11.08
N ALA A 474 -11.17 17.96 -11.45
CA ALA A 474 -10.36 19.17 -11.46
C ALA A 474 -9.86 19.55 -10.05
N ALA A 475 -10.66 19.28 -9.01
CA ALA A 475 -10.33 19.60 -7.62
C ALA A 475 -9.43 18.55 -6.92
N ILE A 476 -9.09 17.44 -7.57
CA ILE A 476 -8.20 16.42 -6.98
C ILE A 476 -6.85 17.05 -6.65
N ARG A 477 -6.44 16.94 -5.38
CA ARG A 477 -5.13 17.36 -4.87
C ARG A 477 -4.11 16.25 -5.11
N GLU A 478 -2.98 16.57 -5.72
CA GLU A 478 -1.90 15.58 -5.95
C GLU A 478 -0.73 15.77 -4.98
N ARG A 479 -0.12 14.66 -4.58
CA ARG A 479 1.07 14.57 -3.74
C ARG A 479 2.05 13.58 -4.36
N ILE A 480 3.26 14.03 -4.67
CA ILE A 480 4.20 13.30 -5.53
C ILE A 480 5.58 13.25 -4.87
N GLY A 481 6.09 12.05 -4.66
CA GLY A 481 7.38 11.81 -4.03
C GLY A 481 7.34 11.97 -2.51
N TYR A 482 7.46 13.21 -2.03
CA TYR A 482 7.53 13.55 -0.61
C TYR A 482 7.09 15.01 -0.33
N PRO A 483 6.68 15.35 0.90
CA PRO A 483 6.49 16.74 1.32
C PRO A 483 7.84 17.46 1.44
N ASP A 484 8.02 18.58 0.74
CA ASP A 484 9.31 19.29 0.64
C ASP A 484 9.85 19.72 2.04
N GLU A 485 8.98 19.95 3.02
CA GLU A 485 9.37 20.37 4.37
C GLU A 485 10.14 19.31 5.16
N ILE A 486 10.02 18.01 4.83
CA ILE A 486 10.78 16.97 5.55
C ILE A 486 12.29 17.07 5.26
N VAL A 487 12.66 17.63 4.12
CA VAL A 487 14.07 17.86 3.70
C VAL A 487 14.52 19.29 4.01
N THR A 488 13.62 20.26 3.93
CA THR A 488 13.96 21.70 3.99
C THR A 488 13.75 22.36 5.35
N ASP A 489 12.94 21.79 6.26
CA ASP A 489 12.63 22.37 7.57
C ASP A 489 12.92 21.39 8.73
N ASP A 490 14.19 21.39 9.16
CA ASP A 490 14.66 20.56 10.28
C ASP A 490 13.92 20.84 11.59
N ASN A 491 13.49 22.09 11.81
CA ASN A 491 12.79 22.47 13.04
C ASN A 491 11.41 21.84 13.09
N LYS A 492 10.64 21.93 11.99
CA LYS A 492 9.32 21.28 11.88
C LYS A 492 9.42 19.77 12.09
N LEU A 493 10.40 19.12 11.45
CA LEU A 493 10.61 17.68 11.58
C LEU A 493 11.04 17.27 13.00
N ASN A 494 11.90 18.04 13.65
CA ASN A 494 12.28 17.80 15.05
C ASN A 494 11.10 17.99 16.01
N SER A 495 10.28 19.02 15.79
CA SER A 495 9.09 19.31 16.60
C SER A 495 8.03 18.22 16.49
N GLU A 496 7.89 17.57 15.32
CA GLU A 496 6.96 16.45 15.16
C GLU A 496 7.24 15.31 16.15
N TYR A 497 8.52 15.01 16.40
CA TYR A 497 8.93 13.90 17.26
C TYR A 497 9.45 14.35 18.62
N GLN A 498 9.18 15.58 19.06
CA GLN A 498 9.78 16.15 20.28
C GLN A 498 9.41 15.37 21.56
N ASP A 499 8.19 14.86 21.64
CA ASP A 499 7.64 14.16 22.82
C ASP A 499 8.15 12.71 22.98
N LEU A 500 8.88 12.19 21.98
CA LEU A 500 9.40 10.82 21.97
C LEU A 500 10.84 10.77 22.48
N ASN A 501 11.13 9.92 23.46
CA ASN A 501 12.47 9.79 24.04
C ASN A 501 12.86 8.32 24.12
N TYR A 502 13.46 7.83 23.04
CA TYR A 502 13.85 6.43 22.94
C TYR A 502 15.15 6.14 23.67
N LYS A 503 15.26 4.90 24.13
CA LYS A 503 16.50 4.35 24.68
C LYS A 503 16.87 3.05 23.99
N GLU A 504 18.15 2.88 23.69
CA GLU A 504 18.64 1.71 22.95
C GLU A 504 18.41 0.38 23.68
N GLY A 505 18.47 0.37 25.02
CA GLY A 505 18.23 -0.84 25.82
C GLY A 505 16.76 -1.17 26.10
N GLU A 506 15.81 -0.33 25.68
CA GLU A 506 14.40 -0.37 26.11
C GLU A 506 13.42 -0.46 24.92
N TYR A 507 13.62 -1.41 23.99
CA TYR A 507 12.76 -1.54 22.79
C TYR A 507 11.26 -1.68 23.11
N PHE A 508 10.89 -2.52 24.08
CA PHE A 508 9.50 -2.70 24.47
C PHE A 508 8.87 -1.37 24.94
N GLU A 509 9.58 -0.61 25.78
CA GLU A 509 9.12 0.70 26.23
C GLU A 509 9.05 1.70 25.08
N ASN A 510 9.98 1.66 24.12
CA ASN A 510 9.93 2.50 22.93
C ASN A 510 8.66 2.22 22.10
N ILE A 511 8.25 0.95 21.98
CA ILE A 511 6.98 0.59 21.33
C ILE A 511 5.79 1.15 22.10
N ILE A 512 5.77 0.99 23.43
CA ILE A 512 4.68 1.54 24.25
C ILE A 512 4.63 3.07 24.13
N GLN A 513 5.78 3.76 24.08
CA GLN A 513 5.83 5.21 23.83
C GLN A 513 5.20 5.56 22.49
N ASN A 514 5.47 4.80 21.41
CA ASN A 514 4.88 5.02 20.10
C ASN A 514 3.36 4.84 20.09
N LEU A 515 2.84 3.80 20.76
CA LEU A 515 1.40 3.56 20.89
C LEU A 515 0.72 4.74 21.61
N VAL A 516 1.29 5.18 22.74
CA VAL A 516 0.78 6.31 23.53
C VAL A 516 0.83 7.61 22.71
N PHE A 517 1.95 7.90 22.07
CA PHE A 517 2.14 9.10 21.27
C PHE A 517 1.15 9.18 20.11
N THR A 518 1.03 8.11 19.32
CA THR A 518 0.14 8.04 18.16
C THR A 518 -1.31 8.21 18.58
N GLN A 519 -1.74 7.53 19.64
CA GLN A 519 -3.11 7.64 20.10
C GLN A 519 -3.42 9.03 20.66
N LYS A 520 -2.50 9.63 21.42
CA LYS A 520 -2.65 11.01 21.91
C LYS A 520 -2.76 12.01 20.75
N LYS A 521 -1.94 11.87 19.70
CA LYS A 521 -2.00 12.70 18.48
C LYS A 521 -3.38 12.57 17.82
N ARG A 522 -3.91 11.35 17.68
CA ARG A 522 -5.25 11.11 17.09
C ARG A 522 -6.39 11.70 17.91
N LEU A 523 -6.39 11.52 19.23
CA LEU A 523 -7.48 12.00 20.08
C LEU A 523 -7.52 13.54 20.16
N LYS A 524 -6.36 14.21 20.17
CA LYS A 524 -6.28 15.68 20.17
C LYS A 524 -6.94 16.33 18.95
N LYS A 525 -6.95 15.63 17.80
CA LYS A 525 -7.55 16.13 16.56
C LYS A 525 -9.04 16.48 16.69
N LEU A 526 -9.78 15.99 17.71
CA LEU A 526 -11.23 16.17 17.82
C LEU A 526 -11.68 17.64 17.75
N ARG A 527 -10.90 18.57 18.31
CA ARG A 527 -11.21 20.01 18.30
C ARG A 527 -10.33 20.80 17.32
N GLU A 528 -9.48 20.12 16.56
CA GLU A 528 -8.64 20.70 15.53
C GLU A 528 -9.35 20.60 14.17
N LYS A 529 -9.04 21.53 13.27
CA LYS A 529 -9.50 21.43 11.87
C LYS A 529 -8.67 20.38 11.13
N VAL A 530 -9.29 19.75 10.14
CA VAL A 530 -8.56 18.88 9.21
C VAL A 530 -7.63 19.73 8.36
N ASP A 531 -6.33 19.45 8.45
CA ASP A 531 -5.34 19.98 7.51
C ASP A 531 -5.39 19.17 6.22
N LYS A 532 -6.02 19.71 5.16
CA LYS A 532 -6.13 19.01 3.86
C LYS A 532 -4.81 18.90 3.12
N GLU A 533 -3.76 19.60 3.57
CA GLU A 533 -2.45 19.52 2.96
C GLU A 533 -1.60 18.34 3.50
N GLU A 534 -1.89 17.86 4.72
CA GLU A 534 -1.29 16.68 5.35
C GLU A 534 -1.36 15.45 4.41
N TRP A 535 -0.22 14.81 4.20
CA TRP A 535 -0.10 13.60 3.39
C TRP A 535 -0.68 12.41 4.16
N ILE A 536 -1.36 11.51 3.44
CA ILE A 536 -1.94 10.29 4.03
C ILE A 536 -0.94 9.11 4.09
N SER A 537 0.27 9.29 3.56
CA SER A 537 1.34 8.29 3.54
C SER A 537 2.72 8.95 3.50
N GLY A 538 3.72 8.34 4.15
CA GLY A 538 5.13 8.73 4.03
C GLY A 538 5.76 8.40 2.67
N ALA A 539 6.96 8.94 2.42
CA ALA A 539 7.64 8.84 1.13
C ALA A 539 8.24 7.45 0.82
N ALA A 540 8.71 6.74 1.85
CA ALA A 540 9.37 5.44 1.74
C ALA A 540 8.35 4.29 1.72
N VAL A 541 7.42 4.33 0.76
CA VAL A 541 6.32 3.37 0.61
C VAL A 541 6.18 2.94 -0.85
N VAL A 542 6.16 1.64 -1.10
CA VAL A 542 5.82 1.08 -2.44
C VAL A 542 4.32 0.83 -2.51
N ASN A 543 3.56 1.91 -2.75
CA ASN A 543 2.13 1.90 -2.99
C ASN A 543 1.66 3.24 -3.58
N ALA A 544 0.37 3.38 -3.89
CA ALA A 544 -0.30 4.66 -4.12
C ALA A 544 -1.65 4.68 -3.37
N PHE A 545 -2.26 5.86 -3.22
CA PHE A 545 -3.46 6.03 -2.39
C PHE A 545 -4.36 7.17 -2.87
N TYR A 546 -5.68 6.98 -2.70
CA TYR A 546 -6.70 8.02 -2.75
C TYR A 546 -7.40 8.18 -1.39
N SER A 547 -7.66 9.43 -0.99
CA SER A 547 -8.47 9.76 0.18
C SER A 547 -9.72 10.51 -0.22
N ALA A 548 -10.89 9.90 0.01
CA ALA A 548 -12.18 10.49 -0.32
C ALA A 548 -12.46 11.79 0.43
N SER A 549 -12.20 11.82 1.74
CA SER A 549 -12.45 13.00 2.59
C SER A 549 -11.49 14.18 2.33
N ARG A 550 -10.36 13.92 1.67
CA ARG A 550 -9.39 14.96 1.27
C ARG A 550 -9.43 15.28 -0.22
N ASN A 551 -10.17 14.48 -1.01
CA ASN A 551 -10.11 14.45 -2.47
C ASN A 551 -8.65 14.54 -2.97
N GLN A 552 -7.79 13.63 -2.46
CA GLN A 552 -6.34 13.68 -2.61
C GLN A 552 -5.78 12.35 -3.10
N ILE A 553 -4.91 12.39 -4.10
CA ILE A 553 -4.10 11.26 -4.60
C ILE A 553 -2.65 11.42 -4.15
N VAL A 554 -2.01 10.32 -3.73
CA VAL A 554 -0.62 10.32 -3.23
C VAL A 554 0.20 9.22 -3.90
N PHE A 555 1.33 9.61 -4.49
CA PHE A 555 2.33 8.73 -5.09
C PHE A 555 3.67 8.91 -4.36
N PRO A 556 3.92 8.17 -3.27
CA PRO A 556 5.19 8.18 -2.55
C PRO A 556 6.39 7.91 -3.45
N ALA A 557 7.56 8.42 -3.10
CA ALA A 557 8.80 8.20 -3.84
C ALA A 557 9.10 6.70 -4.09
N GLY A 558 8.73 5.84 -3.14
CA GLY A 558 8.95 4.40 -3.23
C GLY A 558 8.22 3.67 -4.37
N ILE A 559 7.15 4.20 -4.96
CA ILE A 559 6.52 3.60 -6.16
C ILE A 559 7.07 4.19 -7.47
N LEU A 560 7.77 5.32 -7.42
CA LEU A 560 8.27 6.04 -8.60
C LEU A 560 9.61 5.48 -9.10
N GLN A 561 9.63 4.17 -9.34
CA GLN A 561 10.79 3.40 -9.81
C GLN A 561 10.34 2.25 -10.74
N PRO A 562 11.25 1.62 -11.51
CA PRO A 562 10.88 0.52 -12.39
C PRO A 562 10.27 -0.65 -11.59
N PRO A 563 9.28 -1.39 -12.14
CA PRO A 563 8.75 -1.29 -13.50
C PRO A 563 7.68 -0.20 -13.70
N PHE A 564 7.28 0.51 -12.63
CA PHE A 564 6.23 1.54 -12.71
C PHE A 564 6.70 2.76 -13.49
N PHE A 565 7.85 3.30 -13.09
CA PHE A 565 8.34 4.57 -13.62
C PHE A 565 9.86 4.60 -13.79
N SER A 566 10.31 5.17 -14.91
CA SER A 566 11.65 5.74 -15.05
C SER A 566 11.61 6.86 -16.09
N ALA A 567 12.32 7.95 -15.84
CA ALA A 567 12.45 9.04 -16.80
C ALA A 567 13.10 8.59 -18.13
N SER A 568 13.88 7.50 -18.11
CA SER A 568 14.63 7.00 -19.26
C SER A 568 14.03 5.77 -19.93
N GLN A 569 12.97 5.17 -19.38
CA GLN A 569 12.26 4.06 -20.05
C GLN A 569 11.23 4.57 -21.06
N PRO A 570 10.88 3.79 -22.10
CA PRO A 570 9.83 4.18 -23.06
C PRO A 570 8.53 4.58 -22.38
N LYS A 571 7.87 5.63 -22.90
CA LYS A 571 6.61 6.15 -22.38
C LYS A 571 5.50 5.11 -22.42
N SER A 572 5.49 4.21 -23.39
CA SER A 572 4.56 3.07 -23.38
C SER A 572 4.59 2.27 -22.06
N LEU A 573 5.77 2.13 -21.46
CA LEU A 573 5.93 1.43 -20.19
C LEU A 573 5.56 2.31 -19.00
N ASN A 574 5.96 3.58 -19.01
CA ASN A 574 5.54 4.53 -17.97
C ASN A 574 4.02 4.64 -17.89
N TYR A 575 3.32 4.81 -19.02
CA TYR A 575 1.85 4.84 -19.01
C TYR A 575 1.25 3.48 -18.64
N GLY A 576 1.83 2.35 -19.09
CA GLY A 576 1.36 1.00 -18.70
C GLY A 576 1.65 0.64 -17.23
N GLY A 577 2.62 1.31 -16.60
CA GLY A 577 3.02 1.17 -15.20
C GLY A 577 2.40 2.26 -14.33
N ILE A 578 3.18 3.33 -14.04
CA ILE A 578 2.73 4.42 -13.17
C ILE A 578 1.51 5.16 -13.73
N GLY A 579 1.33 5.25 -15.06
CA GLY A 579 0.15 5.88 -15.64
C GLY A 579 -1.14 5.13 -15.30
N MET A 580 -1.12 3.80 -15.34
CA MET A 580 -2.26 2.99 -14.90
C MET A 580 -2.53 3.21 -13.41
N VAL A 581 -1.50 3.25 -12.57
CA VAL A 581 -1.65 3.54 -11.13
C VAL A 581 -2.23 4.94 -10.91
N ILE A 582 -1.80 5.95 -11.67
CA ILE A 582 -2.38 7.30 -11.60
C ILE A 582 -3.86 7.30 -11.95
N GLY A 583 -4.23 6.64 -13.06
CA GLY A 583 -5.63 6.53 -13.46
C GLY A 583 -6.47 5.73 -12.45
N HIS A 584 -5.87 4.72 -11.81
CA HIS A 584 -6.48 3.94 -10.73
C HIS A 584 -6.83 4.85 -9.54
N GLU A 585 -5.88 5.63 -9.03
CA GLU A 585 -6.13 6.55 -7.90
C GLU A 585 -7.12 7.68 -8.25
N ILE A 586 -7.10 8.21 -9.49
CA ILE A 586 -8.11 9.17 -9.95
C ILE A 586 -9.50 8.51 -9.96
N THR A 587 -9.59 7.27 -10.44
CA THR A 587 -10.85 6.53 -10.55
C THR A 587 -11.44 6.17 -9.19
N HIS A 588 -10.64 6.01 -8.13
CA HIS A 588 -11.16 5.89 -6.76
C HIS A 588 -11.98 7.10 -6.31
N GLY A 589 -11.77 8.28 -6.90
CA GLY A 589 -12.67 9.42 -6.71
C GLY A 589 -14.09 9.18 -7.22
N PHE A 590 -14.31 8.13 -8.00
CA PHE A 590 -15.54 7.88 -8.74
C PHE A 590 -15.97 6.40 -8.71
N ASP A 591 -15.37 5.57 -7.86
CA ASP A 591 -15.80 4.19 -7.63
C ASP A 591 -17.11 4.14 -6.79
N ASP A 592 -17.52 2.95 -6.36
CA ASP A 592 -18.77 2.77 -5.61
C ASP A 592 -18.79 3.46 -4.23
N ASN A 593 -17.61 3.76 -3.66
CA ASN A 593 -17.44 4.51 -2.42
C ASN A 593 -17.17 6.00 -2.70
N GLY A 594 -16.11 6.31 -3.44
CA GLY A 594 -15.61 7.66 -3.66
C GLY A 594 -16.60 8.54 -4.41
N ARG A 595 -17.45 8.00 -5.29
CA ARG A 595 -18.49 8.79 -5.98
C ARG A 595 -19.45 9.52 -5.03
N ASN A 596 -19.59 9.06 -3.78
CA ASN A 596 -20.52 9.64 -2.81
C ASN A 596 -19.95 10.90 -2.13
N PHE A 597 -18.68 11.23 -2.39
CA PHE A 597 -18.01 12.42 -1.85
C PHE A 597 -17.89 13.48 -2.94
N ASN A 598 -18.12 14.75 -2.62
CA ASN A 598 -18.00 15.86 -3.56
C ASN A 598 -16.52 16.30 -3.76
N GLU A 599 -16.30 17.40 -4.47
CA GLU A 599 -14.98 17.98 -4.75
C GLU A 599 -14.21 18.42 -3.48
N ASN A 600 -14.94 18.70 -2.40
CA ASN A 600 -14.37 19.07 -1.11
C ASN A 600 -14.08 17.85 -0.23
N GLY A 601 -14.58 16.67 -0.58
CA GLY A 601 -14.48 15.47 0.23
C GLY A 601 -15.62 15.33 1.26
N ASP A 602 -16.74 16.01 1.07
CA ASP A 602 -17.93 15.84 1.90
C ASP A 602 -18.88 14.79 1.27
N LEU A 603 -19.41 13.90 2.10
CA LEU A 603 -20.40 12.89 1.77
C LEU A 603 -21.76 13.54 1.48
N VAL A 604 -22.00 13.81 0.20
CA VAL A 604 -23.24 14.42 -0.29
C VAL A 604 -23.63 13.77 -1.61
N ASP A 605 -24.92 13.52 -1.80
CA ASP A 605 -25.39 13.02 -3.09
C ASP A 605 -25.40 14.16 -4.10
N TRP A 606 -24.43 14.12 -5.01
CA TRP A 606 -24.28 15.08 -6.09
C TRP A 606 -24.71 14.52 -7.45
N TRP A 607 -25.17 13.27 -7.50
CA TRP A 607 -25.63 12.60 -8.72
C TRP A 607 -27.14 12.76 -8.91
N THR A 608 -27.61 12.71 -10.15
CA THR A 608 -29.04 12.48 -10.37
C THR A 608 -29.39 11.01 -10.09
N GLU A 609 -30.66 10.74 -9.78
CA GLU A 609 -31.15 9.38 -9.56
C GLU A 609 -30.90 8.47 -10.78
N GLU A 610 -31.07 9.00 -11.99
CA GLU A 610 -30.84 8.27 -13.24
C GLU A 610 -29.37 7.85 -13.40
N SER A 611 -28.44 8.79 -13.25
CA SER A 611 -27.00 8.51 -13.34
C SER A 611 -26.54 7.55 -12.24
N ALA A 612 -27.07 7.69 -11.01
CA ALA A 612 -26.75 6.79 -9.90
C ALA A 612 -27.26 5.36 -10.15
N ARG A 613 -28.47 5.20 -10.71
CA ARG A 613 -29.02 3.89 -11.11
C ARG A 613 -28.18 3.28 -12.23
N ASN A 614 -27.86 4.04 -13.28
CA ASN A 614 -27.05 3.57 -14.40
C ASN A 614 -25.65 3.13 -13.94
N PHE A 615 -25.02 3.87 -13.01
CA PHE A 615 -23.75 3.46 -12.40
C PHE A 615 -23.85 2.08 -11.75
N LYS A 616 -24.87 1.85 -10.92
CA LYS A 616 -25.11 0.56 -10.26
C LYS A 616 -25.33 -0.56 -11.28
N GLU A 617 -26.09 -0.31 -12.35
CA GLU A 617 -26.34 -1.29 -13.41
C GLU A 617 -25.05 -1.69 -14.15
N LEU A 618 -24.17 -0.72 -14.44
CA LEU A 618 -22.89 -0.97 -15.10
C LEU A 618 -21.88 -1.64 -14.18
N SER A 619 -21.76 -1.19 -12.93
CA SER A 619 -20.83 -1.78 -11.96
C SER A 619 -21.22 -3.20 -11.58
N GLN A 620 -22.52 -3.54 -11.63
CA GLN A 620 -23.00 -4.91 -11.46
C GLN A 620 -22.40 -5.90 -12.49
N CYS A 621 -22.05 -5.42 -13.69
CA CYS A 621 -21.31 -6.24 -14.66
C CYS A 621 -19.97 -6.71 -14.10
N ILE A 622 -19.21 -5.80 -13.48
CA ILE A 622 -17.90 -6.08 -12.87
C ILE A 622 -18.06 -7.02 -11.68
N VAL A 623 -19.08 -6.80 -10.82
CA VAL A 623 -19.41 -7.71 -9.71
C VAL A 623 -19.57 -9.15 -10.22
N TYR A 624 -20.37 -9.36 -11.27
CA TYR A 624 -20.57 -10.70 -11.82
C TYR A 624 -19.35 -11.26 -12.53
N GLN A 625 -18.59 -10.44 -13.26
CA GLN A 625 -17.37 -10.88 -13.93
C GLN A 625 -16.36 -11.42 -12.91
N TYR A 626 -16.03 -10.61 -11.91
CA TYR A 626 -15.02 -10.98 -10.92
C TYR A 626 -15.51 -12.03 -9.95
N GLY A 627 -16.79 -12.01 -9.57
CA GLY A 627 -17.41 -13.08 -8.77
C GLY A 627 -17.42 -14.45 -9.45
N ASN A 628 -17.29 -14.51 -10.78
CA ASN A 628 -17.18 -15.77 -11.52
C ASN A 628 -15.74 -16.31 -11.59
N PHE A 629 -14.72 -15.54 -11.19
CA PHE A 629 -13.36 -16.05 -11.11
C PHE A 629 -13.19 -16.98 -9.91
N SER A 630 -12.89 -18.25 -10.20
CA SER A 630 -12.48 -19.24 -9.20
C SER A 630 -10.96 -19.21 -9.03
N TRP A 631 -10.50 -19.18 -7.78
CA TRP A 631 -9.08 -19.12 -7.44
C TRP A 631 -8.59 -20.46 -6.90
N ASP A 632 -7.77 -21.14 -7.68
CA ASP A 632 -7.13 -22.42 -7.36
C ASP A 632 -6.33 -22.40 -6.05
N LEU A 633 -5.52 -21.36 -5.81
CA LEU A 633 -4.73 -21.22 -4.58
C LEU A 633 -5.61 -21.09 -3.32
N ALA A 634 -6.83 -20.57 -3.46
CA ALA A 634 -7.81 -20.48 -2.38
C ALA A 634 -8.75 -21.72 -2.31
N GLY A 635 -8.35 -22.84 -2.93
CA GLY A 635 -9.12 -24.08 -2.93
C GLY A 635 -10.33 -24.07 -3.86
N GLY A 636 -10.28 -23.28 -4.95
CA GLY A 636 -11.37 -23.13 -5.91
C GLY A 636 -12.48 -22.17 -5.46
N GLN A 637 -12.28 -21.44 -4.37
CA GLN A 637 -13.21 -20.40 -3.93
C GLN A 637 -13.32 -19.29 -4.98
N HIS A 638 -14.53 -18.73 -5.09
CA HIS A 638 -14.79 -17.58 -5.93
C HIS A 638 -14.41 -16.28 -5.24
N LEU A 639 -13.93 -15.29 -6.00
CA LEU A 639 -13.69 -13.94 -5.48
C LEU A 639 -15.01 -13.30 -5.02
N SER A 640 -14.94 -12.38 -4.05
CA SER A 640 -16.08 -11.51 -3.75
C SER A 640 -16.09 -10.34 -4.73
N GLY A 641 -16.94 -10.44 -5.76
CA GLY A 641 -17.10 -9.36 -6.74
C GLY A 641 -17.65 -8.06 -6.15
N ILE A 642 -18.28 -8.12 -4.96
CA ILE A 642 -18.78 -6.95 -4.23
C ILE A 642 -17.63 -6.29 -3.44
N ASN A 643 -16.89 -7.05 -2.62
CA ASN A 643 -15.79 -6.47 -1.82
C ASN A 643 -14.67 -5.91 -2.69
N THR A 644 -14.47 -6.52 -3.86
CA THR A 644 -13.42 -6.08 -4.80
C THR A 644 -13.89 -5.03 -5.81
N LEU A 645 -15.14 -4.58 -5.72
CA LEU A 645 -15.76 -3.74 -6.75
C LEU A 645 -15.01 -2.43 -6.98
N GLY A 646 -14.70 -1.68 -5.91
CA GLY A 646 -14.02 -0.39 -6.01
C GLY A 646 -12.68 -0.50 -6.71
N GLU A 647 -11.85 -1.45 -6.25
CA GLU A 647 -10.54 -1.75 -6.85
C GLU A 647 -10.65 -2.21 -8.31
N ASN A 648 -11.64 -3.06 -8.62
CA ASN A 648 -11.85 -3.54 -9.98
C ASN A 648 -12.33 -2.43 -10.92
N ILE A 649 -13.17 -1.50 -10.44
CA ILE A 649 -13.57 -0.29 -11.18
C ILE A 649 -12.32 0.57 -11.44
N ALA A 650 -11.50 0.78 -10.41
CA ALA A 650 -10.29 1.58 -10.49
C ALA A 650 -9.25 0.98 -11.46
N ASP A 651 -9.05 -0.33 -11.46
CA ASP A 651 -8.19 -1.02 -12.43
C ASP A 651 -8.66 -0.82 -13.88
N ASN A 652 -9.96 -1.06 -14.12
CA ASN A 652 -10.55 -0.97 -15.46
C ASN A 652 -10.53 0.46 -15.99
N GLY A 653 -10.87 1.44 -15.15
CA GLY A 653 -10.79 2.86 -15.48
C GLY A 653 -9.34 3.31 -15.70
N GLY A 654 -8.45 2.96 -14.78
CA GLY A 654 -7.06 3.39 -14.78
C GLY A 654 -6.28 2.91 -16.00
N VAL A 655 -6.38 1.62 -16.37
CA VAL A 655 -5.69 1.10 -17.56
C VAL A 655 -6.22 1.73 -18.85
N ARG A 656 -7.54 2.01 -18.94
CA ARG A 656 -8.16 2.66 -20.10
C ARG A 656 -7.72 4.12 -20.24
N GLN A 657 -7.72 4.86 -19.15
CA GLN A 657 -7.29 6.27 -19.12
C GLN A 657 -5.80 6.38 -19.48
N ALA A 658 -4.96 5.53 -18.88
CA ALA A 658 -3.54 5.52 -19.16
C ALA A 658 -3.22 5.15 -20.62
N TYR A 659 -3.95 4.20 -21.22
CA TYR A 659 -3.78 3.85 -22.63
C TYR A 659 -4.17 5.01 -23.56
N LYS A 660 -5.30 5.68 -23.31
CA LYS A 660 -5.71 6.88 -24.05
C LYS A 660 -4.70 8.03 -23.92
N ALA A 661 -4.15 8.23 -22.71
CA ALA A 661 -3.10 9.23 -22.47
C ALA A 661 -1.83 8.91 -23.27
N TYR A 662 -1.43 7.63 -23.31
CA TYR A 662 -0.33 7.17 -24.14
C TYR A 662 -0.60 7.40 -25.65
N GLU A 663 -1.81 7.13 -26.14
CA GLU A 663 -2.13 7.41 -27.54
C GLU A 663 -2.07 8.92 -27.86
N ASN A 664 -2.49 9.78 -26.92
CA ASN A 664 -2.35 11.23 -27.06
C ASN A 664 -0.88 11.67 -27.07
N PHE A 665 -0.05 11.07 -26.21
CA PHE A 665 1.40 11.27 -26.23
C PHE A 665 2.00 10.92 -27.60
N VAL A 666 1.67 9.74 -28.15
CA VAL A 666 2.16 9.32 -29.48
C VAL A 666 1.67 10.26 -30.60
N LYS A 667 0.42 10.74 -30.54
CA LYS A 667 -0.10 11.72 -31.51
C LYS A 667 0.69 13.04 -31.49
N LYS A 668 1.14 13.47 -30.31
CA LYS A 668 1.86 14.74 -30.11
C LYS A 668 3.36 14.63 -30.38
N HIS A 669 3.99 13.52 -29.99
CA HIS A 669 5.45 13.36 -29.99
C HIS A 669 5.97 12.38 -31.06
N GLY A 670 5.09 11.66 -31.74
CA GLY A 670 5.45 10.59 -32.67
C GLY A 670 5.68 9.25 -31.98
N LYS A 671 6.04 8.24 -32.78
CA LYS A 671 6.31 6.89 -32.27
C LYS A 671 7.71 6.81 -31.65
N GLU A 672 7.80 6.09 -30.55
CA GLU A 672 9.06 5.78 -29.88
C GLU A 672 9.85 4.69 -30.63
N LYS A 673 11.15 4.60 -30.35
CA LYS A 673 12.01 3.52 -30.85
C LYS A 673 11.70 2.20 -30.14
N LEU A 674 11.66 1.11 -30.89
CA LEU A 674 11.34 -0.23 -30.39
C LEU A 674 12.38 -0.72 -29.36
N LEU A 675 11.96 -1.62 -28.48
CA LEU A 675 12.88 -2.27 -27.55
C LEU A 675 13.67 -3.40 -28.24
N PRO A 676 14.97 -3.54 -27.93
CA PRO A 676 15.81 -4.57 -28.53
C PRO A 676 15.37 -5.97 -28.07
N GLY A 677 15.35 -6.93 -28.99
CA GLY A 677 15.03 -8.33 -28.69
C GLY A 677 13.54 -8.63 -28.45
N LEU A 678 12.66 -7.64 -28.54
CA LEU A 678 11.21 -7.79 -28.44
C LEU A 678 10.54 -7.44 -29.76
N GLU A 679 9.95 -8.43 -30.42
CA GLU A 679 9.14 -8.23 -31.64
C GLU A 679 7.72 -7.73 -31.29
N LEU A 680 7.63 -6.75 -30.38
CA LEU A 680 6.38 -6.18 -29.88
C LEU A 680 6.34 -4.69 -30.18
N THR A 681 5.17 -4.23 -30.64
CA THR A 681 4.88 -2.80 -30.79
C THR A 681 4.75 -2.13 -29.43
N HIS A 682 4.93 -0.81 -29.36
CA HIS A 682 4.71 -0.10 -28.09
C HIS A 682 3.29 -0.20 -27.54
N LYS A 683 2.27 -0.41 -28.38
CA LYS A 683 0.90 -0.71 -27.91
C LYS A 683 0.85 -2.04 -27.15
N GLN A 684 1.55 -3.06 -27.64
CA GLN A 684 1.67 -4.35 -26.96
C GLN A 684 2.54 -4.24 -25.70
N LEU A 685 3.63 -3.48 -25.76
CA LEU A 685 4.52 -3.23 -24.62
C LEU A 685 3.81 -2.50 -23.47
N PHE A 686 2.86 -1.62 -23.76
CA PHE A 686 2.00 -0.99 -22.74
C PHE A 686 1.28 -2.05 -21.91
N PHE A 687 0.53 -2.95 -22.58
CA PHE A 687 -0.23 -3.99 -21.89
C PHE A 687 0.66 -5.04 -21.23
N LEU A 688 1.81 -5.35 -21.83
CA LEU A 688 2.80 -6.24 -21.24
C LEU A 688 3.36 -5.65 -19.94
N ASN A 689 3.72 -4.36 -19.90
CA ASN A 689 4.18 -3.73 -18.66
C ASN A 689 3.09 -3.66 -17.60
N PHE A 690 1.85 -3.32 -17.99
CA PHE A 690 0.69 -3.38 -17.11
C PHE A 690 0.55 -4.75 -16.43
N ALA A 691 0.63 -5.83 -17.22
CA ALA A 691 0.54 -7.18 -16.65
C ALA A 691 1.75 -7.53 -15.76
N GLN A 692 2.96 -7.07 -16.13
CA GLN A 692 4.18 -7.39 -15.38
C GLN A 692 4.31 -6.69 -14.02
N VAL A 693 3.63 -5.56 -13.84
CA VAL A 693 3.45 -4.93 -12.52
C VAL A 693 2.78 -5.89 -11.53
N TRP A 694 1.92 -6.79 -12.02
CA TRP A 694 1.13 -7.72 -11.21
C TRP A 694 1.71 -9.13 -11.15
N CYS A 695 2.89 -9.39 -11.73
CA CYS A 695 3.52 -10.71 -11.64
C CYS A 695 3.73 -11.09 -10.17
N GLY A 696 3.16 -12.21 -9.75
CA GLY A 696 3.23 -12.70 -8.40
C GLY A 696 2.47 -14.00 -8.16
N THR A 697 2.68 -14.58 -6.98
CA THR A 697 1.95 -15.76 -6.52
C THR A 697 1.80 -15.76 -5.01
N TYR A 698 0.88 -16.59 -4.50
CA TYR A 698 0.43 -16.60 -3.10
C TYR A 698 0.58 -18.00 -2.51
N ARG A 699 0.86 -18.08 -1.20
CA ARG A 699 0.72 -19.35 -0.46
C ARG A 699 -0.76 -19.68 -0.29
N PRO A 700 -1.16 -20.97 -0.30
CA PRO A 700 -2.56 -21.35 -0.18
C PRO A 700 -3.26 -20.78 1.08
N GLU A 701 -2.56 -20.80 2.22
CA GLU A 701 -3.09 -20.27 3.48
C GLU A 701 -3.37 -18.77 3.38
N TYR A 702 -2.47 -18.03 2.72
CA TYR A 702 -2.64 -16.59 2.52
C TYR A 702 -3.64 -16.27 1.42
N ALA A 703 -3.82 -17.13 0.42
CA ALA A 703 -4.88 -16.98 -0.57
C ALA A 703 -6.28 -17.11 0.06
N VAL A 704 -6.47 -18.07 0.97
CA VAL A 704 -7.69 -18.21 1.78
C VAL A 704 -7.91 -16.99 2.69
N ASN A 705 -6.82 -16.39 3.18
CA ASN A 705 -6.90 -15.17 3.98
C ASN A 705 -7.29 -13.95 3.14
N SER A 706 -6.55 -13.69 2.06
CA SER A 706 -6.71 -12.49 1.25
C SER A 706 -8.03 -12.47 0.51
N ILE A 707 -8.59 -13.62 0.09
CA ILE A 707 -9.90 -13.66 -0.57
C ILE A 707 -11.06 -13.18 0.34
N LYS A 708 -10.85 -13.12 1.66
CA LYS A 708 -11.82 -12.62 2.65
C LYS A 708 -11.50 -11.23 3.18
N THR A 709 -10.25 -10.79 3.09
CA THR A 709 -9.76 -9.59 3.79
C THR A 709 -9.20 -8.52 2.88
N ASP A 710 -8.69 -8.88 1.71
CA ASP A 710 -8.15 -7.95 0.74
C ASP A 710 -9.30 -7.42 -0.13
N VAL A 711 -9.38 -6.10 -0.26
CA VAL A 711 -10.33 -5.44 -1.17
C VAL A 711 -9.85 -5.52 -2.62
N HIS A 712 -8.59 -5.90 -2.86
CA HIS A 712 -8.08 -6.08 -4.21
C HIS A 712 -8.32 -7.50 -4.71
N SER A 713 -8.66 -7.64 -5.99
CA SER A 713 -8.55 -8.92 -6.68
C SER A 713 -7.08 -9.39 -6.68
N PRO A 714 -6.80 -10.71 -6.65
CA PRO A 714 -5.44 -11.22 -6.82
C PRO A 714 -4.83 -10.73 -8.14
N GLY A 715 -3.50 -10.49 -8.18
CA GLY A 715 -2.82 -9.88 -9.33
C GLY A 715 -3.16 -10.52 -10.69
N LYS A 716 -3.27 -11.86 -10.75
CA LYS A 716 -3.73 -12.61 -11.92
C LYS A 716 -5.07 -12.10 -12.46
N PHE A 717 -6.06 -11.91 -11.58
CA PHE A 717 -7.41 -11.50 -11.95
C PHE A 717 -7.53 -9.99 -12.19
N ARG A 718 -6.67 -9.15 -11.58
CA ARG A 718 -6.55 -7.74 -11.97
C ARG A 718 -6.12 -7.60 -13.43
N VAL A 719 -5.17 -8.44 -13.88
CA VAL A 719 -4.73 -8.49 -15.28
C VAL A 719 -5.84 -9.03 -16.18
N ILE A 720 -6.35 -10.24 -15.88
CA ILE A 720 -7.31 -10.91 -16.74
C ILE A 720 -8.61 -10.10 -16.86
N GLY A 721 -9.19 -9.70 -15.74
CA GLY A 721 -10.48 -8.99 -15.71
C GLY A 721 -10.43 -7.65 -16.44
N SER A 722 -9.38 -6.87 -16.21
CA SER A 722 -9.21 -5.56 -16.85
C SER A 722 -8.97 -5.66 -18.36
N LEU A 723 -8.14 -6.61 -18.81
CA LEU A 723 -7.83 -6.75 -20.23
C LEU A 723 -8.96 -7.43 -21.02
N GLN A 724 -9.72 -8.33 -20.39
CA GLN A 724 -10.97 -8.84 -20.98
C GLN A 724 -11.94 -7.70 -21.34
N ASN A 725 -11.94 -6.62 -20.57
CA ASN A 725 -12.79 -5.45 -20.77
C ASN A 725 -12.18 -4.37 -21.70
N SER A 726 -10.97 -4.55 -22.23
CA SER A 726 -10.32 -3.61 -23.14
C SER A 726 -10.41 -4.09 -24.59
N PRO A 727 -11.20 -3.43 -25.46
CA PRO A 727 -11.13 -3.63 -26.90
C PRO A 727 -9.74 -3.32 -27.47
N GLU A 728 -9.06 -2.33 -26.90
CA GLU A 728 -7.75 -1.86 -27.35
C GLU A 728 -6.66 -2.92 -27.13
N PHE A 729 -6.74 -3.68 -26.03
CA PHE A 729 -5.93 -4.86 -25.80
C PHE A 729 -6.18 -5.93 -26.86
N SER A 730 -7.46 -6.27 -27.10
CA SER A 730 -7.83 -7.28 -28.10
C SER A 730 -7.36 -6.89 -29.50
N GLU A 731 -7.40 -5.59 -29.86
CA GLU A 731 -6.84 -5.07 -31.10
C GLU A 731 -5.30 -5.23 -31.15
N ALA A 732 -4.60 -4.79 -30.09
CA ALA A 732 -3.14 -4.81 -30.04
C ALA A 732 -2.54 -6.24 -30.16
N PHE A 733 -3.25 -7.25 -29.68
CA PHE A 733 -2.84 -8.67 -29.76
C PHE A 733 -3.63 -9.48 -30.79
N SER A 734 -4.48 -8.84 -31.60
CA SER A 734 -5.29 -9.50 -32.63
C SER A 734 -6.14 -10.67 -32.11
N CYS A 735 -6.71 -10.50 -30.90
CA CYS A 735 -7.61 -11.49 -30.31
C CYS A 735 -8.96 -11.52 -31.03
N THR A 736 -9.59 -12.69 -31.05
CA THR A 736 -10.91 -12.94 -31.65
C THR A 736 -11.95 -13.23 -30.57
N LYS A 737 -13.24 -13.07 -30.90
CA LYS A 737 -14.37 -13.26 -29.97
C LYS A 737 -14.51 -14.67 -29.37
N THR A 738 -13.78 -15.64 -29.90
CA THR A 738 -13.72 -17.02 -29.35
C THR A 738 -12.60 -17.19 -28.32
N ASN A 739 -11.68 -16.23 -28.22
CA ASN A 739 -10.59 -16.27 -27.25
C ASN A 739 -11.07 -15.87 -25.85
N TYR A 740 -10.46 -16.47 -24.83
CA TYR A 740 -10.78 -16.18 -23.42
C TYR A 740 -10.55 -14.71 -23.04
N MET A 741 -9.53 -14.08 -23.62
CA MET A 741 -9.20 -12.67 -23.34
C MET A 741 -10.01 -11.65 -24.18
N ASP A 742 -10.91 -12.09 -25.07
CA ASP A 742 -11.84 -11.20 -25.78
C ASP A 742 -13.30 -11.68 -25.65
N PRO A 743 -13.87 -11.68 -24.43
CA PRO A 743 -15.24 -12.10 -24.23
C PRO A 743 -16.22 -11.18 -25.01
N PRO A 744 -17.35 -11.72 -25.51
CA PRO A 744 -18.35 -10.92 -26.21
C PRO A 744 -18.93 -9.79 -25.36
N LYS A 745 -19.10 -10.03 -24.06
CA LYS A 745 -19.57 -9.03 -23.09
C LYS A 745 -18.36 -8.42 -22.38
N LYS A 746 -18.18 -7.11 -22.51
CA LYS A 746 -17.16 -6.32 -21.81
C LYS A 746 -17.84 -5.35 -20.85
N CYS A 747 -17.37 -5.28 -19.62
CA CYS A 747 -17.85 -4.33 -18.62
C CYS A 747 -17.14 -2.99 -18.78
N ARG A 748 -17.88 -1.87 -18.66
CA ARG A 748 -17.32 -0.52 -18.69
C ARG A 748 -18.14 0.41 -17.80
N VAL A 749 -17.45 1.11 -16.90
CA VAL A 749 -18.00 2.22 -16.11
C VAL A 749 -17.35 3.52 -16.58
N TRP A 750 -16.07 3.72 -16.25
CA TRP A 750 -15.27 4.90 -16.63
C TRP A 750 -14.51 4.72 -17.95
#